data_AF-A0A3B0SMU8-F1
#
_entry.id   AF-A0A3B0SMU8-F1
#
_cell.length_a   1.000
_cell.length_b   1.000
_cell.length_c   1.000
_cell.angle_alpha   90.00
_cell.angle_beta   90.00
_cell.angle_gamma   90.00
#
_symmetry.space_group_name_H-M   'P 1'
#
loop_
_entity.id
_entity.type
_entity.pdbx_description
1 polymer ?
#
loop_
_entity_poly.entity_id
_entity_poly.type
_entity_poly.pdbx_seq_one_letter_code
_entity_poly.pdbx_strand_id
1 'polypeptide(L)'
;MLRRIAGLFGRYTRQHGRIKLPSFELQSKDEALAGMVEIHEIHQGRYIISGWVDADEIGLRLGASRQVQTNRTLREDVLRARPDIGHAVVGFRLDLPYDLGQPLLWFSRGPEHYMYSPGPLTRGQLWAMRRRMILPFLWDLTKASPAIAQWFLFRSPTARARVKAILGVNEVPWEQTLNQFLFDPLLQENEQENEPKPTGISIIMPVYNAFDLLDETLDRVVRHTDLPWRLIVIEDCSDDDRVRPWLRQWHGALEPDIQARVTLLENEENQGFIRSVNQGFARALPYGDHVVLLNSDALVPPGWASRLIRPLGRYQQIATVTPMSNDAEIFTVPVICARGSLAPGQGDKIDGQARRFNLDVALKDAPTGVGFCMAMHIDALRQVPEFDVGFGRGYGEEVDWCRKLAQRGWRHLGHGGVFVEHRGGASFGEVQKRDLVQANNRIISRRYPDYDRLVQDFITSDPLGTPRLAQALVWAGQRQAKVPVYLAHNLGGGAEHYLERRIAGDLDAGTAVVLRAGGARAWQIELHSIQGLVRGETDDTKLVRQLLQLLPHRAVIYSCGVGAHDPLLVPKLLGELGQGHSLEIQFHDFWPISPSYTLLNSAGVYQGLPDPAGNTDRAHEAVGPGGVRIDLADWQQGWGCALEQAGKITVFSDSSKALVAQAYPQVVDKIEITPHHLLHDVPQVAPGQAPDGVPVIGVLGNIGVQKGAAVLRDLSRYLARENRARLVLIGSLDPAYALAPPARVHGNYELRDIPALIKRYGISRWLIPSIWPETFSYATHEAIATGLPVWCFDLGAQAQAVAAQEQGGVIPLGPGPVDVIKLLDLMLQSAQEHA
;
A
#
# COMPACT_ATOMS: atom_id res chain seq x y z
N MET A 1 16.30 -1.17 -30.38
CA MET A 1 16.87 -1.77 -29.15
C MET A 1 17.55 -0.73 -28.25
N LEU A 2 18.56 0.00 -28.75
CA LEU A 2 19.32 1.02 -27.98
C LEU A 2 18.45 2.07 -27.26
N ARG A 3 17.38 2.57 -27.90
CA ARG A 3 16.46 3.54 -27.27
C ARG A 3 15.62 2.96 -26.12
N ARG A 4 15.26 1.68 -26.17
CA ARG A 4 14.53 1.00 -25.07
C ARG A 4 15.45 0.77 -23.87
N ILE A 5 16.71 0.42 -24.14
CA ILE A 5 17.75 0.31 -23.12
C ILE A 5 18.01 1.68 -22.48
N ALA A 6 18.08 2.75 -23.28
CA ALA A 6 18.23 4.12 -22.77
C ALA A 6 17.05 4.55 -21.87
N GLY A 7 15.81 4.23 -22.26
CA GLY A 7 14.62 4.51 -21.44
C GLY A 7 14.56 3.70 -20.13
N LEU A 8 14.96 2.42 -20.18
CA LEU A 8 15.05 1.54 -19.01
C LEU A 8 16.16 2.00 -18.05
N PHE A 9 17.32 2.35 -18.60
CA PHE A 9 18.41 2.97 -17.86
C PHE A 9 17.99 4.28 -17.19
N GLY A 10 17.18 5.09 -17.88
CA GLY A 10 16.60 6.31 -17.32
C GLY A 10 15.64 6.09 -16.13
N ARG A 11 15.03 4.90 -16.00
CA ARG A 11 14.23 4.53 -14.82
C ARG A 11 15.11 3.93 -13.72
N TYR A 12 16.02 3.03 -14.09
CA TYR A 12 17.01 2.45 -13.17
C TYR A 12 17.83 3.54 -12.47
N THR A 13 18.28 4.55 -13.22
CA THR A 13 19.03 5.69 -12.67
C THR A 13 18.20 6.62 -11.81
N ARG A 14 16.87 6.65 -11.95
CA ARG A 14 16.01 7.38 -11.01
C ARG A 14 15.87 6.63 -9.69
N GLN A 15 15.71 5.31 -9.76
CA GLN A 15 15.52 4.45 -8.61
C GLN A 15 16.79 4.23 -7.79
N HIS A 16 17.92 3.99 -8.44
CA HIS A 16 19.19 3.66 -7.77
C HIS A 16 20.17 4.83 -7.73
N GLY A 17 19.86 5.91 -8.45
CA GLY A 17 20.70 7.10 -8.49
C GLY A 17 20.67 7.84 -7.16
N ARG A 18 21.85 8.22 -6.70
CA ARG A 18 22.04 9.10 -5.54
C ARG A 18 22.87 10.31 -5.93
N ILE A 19 22.39 11.51 -5.59
CA ILE A 19 23.15 12.74 -5.70
C ILE A 19 23.15 13.40 -4.33
N LYS A 20 24.33 13.48 -3.71
CA LYS A 20 24.53 14.34 -2.54
C LYS A 20 24.78 15.76 -3.02
N LEU A 21 24.04 16.69 -2.46
CA LEU A 21 24.16 18.12 -2.71
C LEU A 21 24.80 18.80 -1.49
N PRO A 22 25.38 20.00 -1.67
CA PRO A 22 25.98 20.71 -0.56
C PRO A 22 24.94 21.03 0.53
N SER A 23 25.36 20.89 1.77
CA SER A 23 24.73 21.53 2.93
C SER A 23 24.79 23.04 2.78
N PHE A 24 23.82 23.74 3.36
CA PHE A 24 23.79 25.21 3.35
C PHE A 24 23.06 25.76 4.57
N GLU A 25 23.45 26.96 4.96
CA GLU A 25 22.91 27.67 6.11
C GLU A 25 21.57 28.33 5.79
N LEU A 26 20.70 28.37 6.79
CA LEU A 26 19.46 29.12 6.80
C LEU A 26 19.67 30.34 7.69
N GLN A 27 19.54 31.54 7.13
CA GLN A 27 19.73 32.83 7.79
C GLN A 27 18.40 33.54 8.07
N SER A 28 18.37 34.39 9.09
CA SER A 28 17.28 35.35 9.34
C SER A 28 17.57 36.72 8.68
N LYS A 29 16.69 37.71 8.85
CA LYS A 29 16.84 39.06 8.25
C LYS A 29 18.11 39.79 8.68
N ASP A 30 18.65 39.46 9.86
CA ASP A 30 19.87 40.07 10.41
C ASP A 30 21.15 39.29 10.03
N GLU A 31 21.08 38.42 9.02
CA GLU A 31 22.13 37.47 8.63
C GLU A 31 22.55 36.49 9.75
N ALA A 32 21.78 36.41 10.84
CA ALA A 32 22.02 35.47 11.92
C ALA A 32 21.64 34.03 11.50
N LEU A 33 22.46 33.06 11.89
CA LEU A 33 22.24 31.64 11.58
C LEU A 33 20.97 31.11 12.29
N ALA A 34 19.90 30.95 11.52
CA ALA A 34 18.59 30.45 11.94
C ALA A 34 18.44 28.92 11.78
N GLY A 35 19.29 28.28 10.99
CA GLY A 35 19.25 26.83 10.76
C GLY A 35 20.37 26.34 9.84
N MET A 36 20.47 25.02 9.69
CA MET A 36 21.39 24.38 8.75
C MET A 36 20.69 23.22 8.08
N VAL A 37 20.81 23.14 6.76
CA VAL A 37 20.52 21.93 5.99
C VAL A 37 21.76 21.05 6.00
N GLU A 38 21.68 19.87 6.62
CA GLU A 38 22.83 18.96 6.79
C GLU A 38 22.81 17.83 5.77
N ILE A 39 21.62 17.31 5.48
CA ILE A 39 21.39 16.30 4.46
C ILE A 39 20.59 16.98 3.36
N HIS A 40 21.19 17.05 2.19
CA HIS A 40 20.58 17.56 0.98
C HIS A 40 20.92 16.55 -0.11
N GLU A 41 19.97 15.73 -0.50
CA GLU A 41 20.24 14.70 -1.49
C GLU A 41 19.02 14.31 -2.32
N ILE A 42 19.30 13.70 -3.46
CA ILE A 42 18.32 12.98 -4.24
C ILE A 42 18.64 11.50 -4.12
N HIS A 43 17.63 10.72 -3.75
CA HIS A 43 17.74 9.29 -3.57
C HIS A 43 16.39 8.64 -3.91
N GLN A 44 16.41 7.54 -4.68
CA GLN A 44 15.20 6.80 -5.07
C GLN A 44 14.11 7.66 -5.72
N GLY A 45 14.51 8.61 -6.57
CA GLY A 45 13.57 9.52 -7.24
C GLY A 45 12.90 10.53 -6.31
N ARG A 46 13.42 10.68 -5.09
CA ARG A 46 12.93 11.62 -4.09
C ARG A 46 13.99 12.68 -3.78
N TYR A 47 13.54 13.90 -3.51
CA TYR A 47 14.35 15.04 -3.12
C TYR A 47 14.20 15.23 -1.60
N ILE A 48 15.28 14.95 -0.89
CA ILE A 48 15.32 14.83 0.56
C ILE A 48 16.18 15.98 1.11
N ILE A 49 15.59 16.76 2.02
CA ILE A 49 16.29 17.76 2.81
C ILE A 49 16.02 17.49 4.29
N SER A 50 17.07 17.35 5.09
CA SER A 50 16.97 17.35 6.55
C SER A 50 18.10 18.12 7.21
N GLY A 51 17.85 18.60 8.41
CA GLY A 51 18.79 19.42 9.17
C GLY A 51 18.10 19.96 10.41
N TRP A 52 18.44 21.19 10.79
CA TRP A 52 17.79 21.88 11.91
C TRP A 52 17.45 23.34 11.58
N VAL A 53 16.42 23.88 12.21
CA VAL A 53 15.94 25.27 12.05
C VAL A 53 15.19 25.75 13.30
N ASP A 54 15.42 27.01 13.67
CA ASP A 54 14.76 27.75 14.74
C ASP A 54 13.52 28.51 14.20
N ALA A 55 12.42 27.80 13.92
CA ALA A 55 11.26 28.33 13.19
C ALA A 55 9.95 27.57 13.49
N ASP A 56 8.82 28.23 13.73
CA ASP A 56 7.52 27.61 14.03
C ASP A 56 7.12 26.50 13.04
N GLU A 57 7.31 26.75 11.74
CA GLU A 57 7.08 25.77 10.70
C GLU A 57 8.18 25.84 9.62
N ILE A 58 8.38 24.72 8.93
CA ILE A 58 9.24 24.64 7.75
C ILE A 58 8.54 23.85 6.65
N GLY A 59 8.67 24.29 5.41
CA GLY A 59 8.08 23.62 4.27
C GLY A 59 8.98 23.64 3.04
N LEU A 60 8.72 22.70 2.15
CA LEU A 60 9.42 22.53 0.90
C LEU A 60 8.40 22.45 -0.22
N ARG A 61 8.68 23.11 -1.34
CA ARG A 61 7.93 23.02 -2.58
C ARG A 61 8.87 22.68 -3.73
N LEU A 62 8.48 21.72 -4.55
CA LEU A 62 9.20 21.33 -5.75
C LEU A 62 8.16 21.03 -6.85
N GLY A 63 8.10 21.89 -7.87
CA GLY A 63 7.04 21.83 -8.88
C GLY A 63 5.65 22.00 -8.25
N ALA A 64 4.76 21.04 -8.48
CA ALA A 64 3.43 20.99 -7.89
C ALA A 64 3.39 20.36 -6.48
N SER A 65 4.45 19.65 -6.08
CA SER A 65 4.51 18.97 -4.78
C SER A 65 4.92 19.93 -3.68
N ARG A 66 4.25 19.85 -2.51
CA ARG A 66 4.56 20.64 -1.32
C ARG A 66 4.43 19.77 -0.07
N GLN A 67 5.34 19.96 0.87
CA GLN A 67 5.26 19.38 2.22
C GLN A 67 5.55 20.47 3.24
N VAL A 68 4.86 20.41 4.39
CA VAL A 68 5.03 21.33 5.51
C VAL A 68 5.15 20.50 6.79
N GLN A 69 6.08 20.88 7.66
CA GLN A 69 6.33 20.24 8.94
C GLN A 69 6.24 21.29 10.05
N THR A 70 5.26 21.11 10.93
CA THR A 70 5.05 21.90 12.15
C THR A 70 5.58 21.18 13.40
N ASN A 71 5.48 19.84 13.43
CA ASN A 71 6.06 18.99 14.48
C ASN A 71 7.51 18.59 14.12
N ARG A 72 8.49 19.32 14.66
CA ARG A 72 9.93 19.12 14.45
C ARG A 72 10.53 18.06 15.39
N THR A 73 11.69 17.51 15.03
CA THR A 73 12.43 16.53 15.84
C THR A 73 13.41 17.20 16.79
N LEU A 74 13.76 16.53 17.89
CA LEU A 74 14.76 17.04 18.81
C LEU A 74 16.19 16.84 18.27
N ARG A 75 17.03 17.87 18.41
CA ARG A 75 18.46 17.82 18.09
C ARG A 75 19.27 18.42 19.23
N GLU A 76 19.61 17.59 20.21
CA GLU A 76 20.30 18.03 21.43
C GLU A 76 21.72 18.51 21.19
N ASP A 77 22.40 17.91 20.21
CA ASP A 77 23.71 18.35 19.74
C ASP A 77 23.69 19.82 19.30
N VAL A 78 22.63 20.22 18.59
CA VAL A 78 22.41 21.60 18.15
C VAL A 78 22.05 22.50 19.33
N LEU A 79 21.07 22.10 20.16
CA LEU A 79 20.62 22.92 21.30
C LEU A 79 21.72 23.14 22.35
N ARG A 80 22.64 22.18 22.53
CA ARG A 80 23.82 22.35 23.41
C ARG A 80 24.84 23.31 22.80
N ALA A 81 25.05 23.25 21.48
CA ALA A 81 25.98 24.12 20.79
C ALA A 81 25.44 25.55 20.60
N ARG A 82 24.12 25.71 20.59
CA ARG A 82 23.39 26.97 20.31
C ARG A 82 22.30 27.21 21.36
N PRO A 83 22.68 27.64 22.58
CA PRO A 83 21.73 27.95 23.65
C PRO A 83 20.87 29.20 23.38
N ASP A 84 21.18 29.96 22.33
CA ASP A 84 20.43 31.13 21.85
C ASP A 84 19.16 30.78 21.06
N ILE A 85 18.98 29.50 20.70
CA ILE A 85 17.80 29.01 19.99
C ILE A 85 16.57 29.00 20.91
N GLY A 86 15.47 29.59 20.45
CA GLY A 86 14.24 29.73 21.24
C GLY A 86 13.34 28.49 21.23
N HIS A 87 13.46 27.62 20.23
CA HIS A 87 12.61 26.44 20.10
C HIS A 87 13.20 25.17 20.73
N ALA A 88 12.37 24.43 21.46
CA ALA A 88 12.76 23.17 22.10
C ALA A 88 12.99 22.00 21.12
N VAL A 89 12.52 22.12 19.88
CA VAL A 89 12.70 21.15 18.80
C VAL A 89 13.08 21.91 17.53
N VAL A 90 14.17 21.50 16.89
CA VAL A 90 14.72 22.21 15.74
C VAL A 90 14.96 21.31 14.53
N GLY A 91 15.03 20.00 14.71
CA GLY A 91 15.28 19.06 13.62
C GLY A 91 14.11 18.97 12.64
N PHE A 92 14.41 18.80 11.36
CA PHE A 92 13.38 18.61 10.32
C PHE A 92 13.82 17.61 9.26
N ARG A 93 12.86 17.01 8.58
CA ARG A 93 13.08 16.17 7.39
C ARG A 93 11.91 16.31 6.42
N LEU A 94 12.20 16.88 5.26
CA LEU A 94 11.26 17.10 4.17
C LEU A 94 11.66 16.23 2.99
N ASP A 95 10.67 15.58 2.39
CA ASP A 95 10.85 14.54 1.40
C ASP A 95 9.73 14.62 0.34
N LEU A 96 10.09 15.08 -0.86
CA LEU A 96 9.17 15.21 -1.99
C LEU A 96 9.60 14.34 -3.18
N PRO A 97 8.67 13.90 -4.05
CA PRO A 97 9.02 13.36 -5.35
C PRO A 97 9.91 14.36 -6.13
N TYR A 98 10.97 13.86 -6.74
CA TYR A 98 11.91 14.70 -7.49
C TYR A 98 11.29 15.18 -8.80
N ASP A 99 11.31 16.50 -9.01
CA ASP A 99 10.93 17.18 -10.26
C ASP A 99 12.09 18.09 -10.74
N LEU A 100 12.12 18.43 -12.03
CA LEU A 100 13.08 19.35 -12.66
C LEU A 100 12.79 20.83 -12.32
N GLY A 101 11.76 21.10 -11.53
CA GLY A 101 11.44 22.43 -11.02
C GLY A 101 12.51 22.98 -10.08
N GLN A 102 12.47 24.28 -9.83
CA GLN A 102 13.33 24.92 -8.85
C GLN A 102 12.80 24.62 -7.44
N PRO A 103 13.60 23.97 -6.56
CA PRO A 103 13.18 23.73 -5.19
C PRO A 103 13.07 25.05 -4.44
N LEU A 104 12.04 25.14 -3.62
CA LEU A 104 11.78 26.26 -2.74
C LEU A 104 11.53 25.75 -1.33
N LEU A 105 12.53 25.91 -0.48
CA LEU A 105 12.45 25.70 0.96
C LEU A 105 11.99 27.01 1.61
N TRP A 106 11.16 26.94 2.63
CA TRP A 106 10.72 28.13 3.37
C TRP A 106 10.46 27.77 4.82
N PHE A 107 10.56 28.75 5.72
CA PHE A 107 10.21 28.57 7.13
C PHE A 107 9.60 29.84 7.69
N SER A 108 8.84 29.73 8.78
CA SER A 108 8.26 30.88 9.48
C SER A 108 8.72 30.98 10.92
N ARG A 109 8.91 32.21 11.41
CA ARG A 109 9.25 32.50 12.80
C ARG A 109 8.38 33.67 13.25
N GLY A 110 7.33 33.39 14.02
CA GLY A 110 6.26 34.32 14.32
C GLY A 110 5.61 34.85 13.04
N PRO A 111 5.50 36.18 12.85
CA PRO A 111 4.92 36.77 11.64
C PRO A 111 5.87 36.80 10.43
N GLU A 112 7.12 36.35 10.58
CA GLU A 112 8.13 36.44 9.54
C GLU A 112 8.22 35.16 8.72
N HIS A 113 8.35 35.30 7.39
CA HIS A 113 8.51 34.18 6.46
C HIS A 113 9.81 34.32 5.67
N TYR A 114 10.55 33.22 5.60
CA TYR A 114 11.85 33.12 4.96
C TYR A 114 11.79 32.12 3.81
N MET A 115 12.44 32.43 2.70
CA MET A 115 12.42 31.62 1.48
C MET A 115 13.84 31.38 0.97
N TYR A 116 14.15 30.12 0.74
CA TYR A 116 15.43 29.62 0.26
C TYR A 116 15.20 28.84 -1.02
N SER A 117 15.99 29.13 -2.04
CA SER A 117 15.98 28.32 -3.26
C SER A 117 17.32 27.64 -3.44
N PRO A 118 17.44 26.36 -3.05
CA PRO A 118 18.59 25.55 -3.42
C PRO A 118 18.72 25.58 -4.95
N GLY A 119 19.94 25.79 -5.46
CA GLY A 119 20.17 25.82 -6.91
C GLY A 119 19.66 24.52 -7.57
N PRO A 120 19.05 24.59 -8.77
CA PRO A 120 18.58 23.39 -9.46
C PRO A 120 19.76 22.47 -9.79
N LEU A 121 19.49 21.18 -9.92
CA LEU A 121 20.50 20.24 -10.38
C LEU A 121 21.08 20.65 -11.72
N THR A 122 22.40 20.68 -11.80
CA THR A 122 23.08 20.92 -13.08
C THR A 122 22.98 19.69 -13.97
N ARG A 123 22.92 19.93 -15.30
CA ARG A 123 23.00 18.84 -16.29
C ARG A 123 24.25 17.98 -16.10
N GLY A 124 25.35 18.57 -15.62
CA GLY A 124 26.61 17.86 -15.31
C GLY A 124 26.47 16.86 -14.16
N GLN A 125 25.82 17.24 -13.05
CA GLN A 125 25.57 16.36 -11.91
C GLN A 125 24.67 15.17 -12.30
N LEU A 126 23.61 15.43 -13.06
CA LEU A 126 22.74 14.38 -13.60
C LEU A 126 23.50 13.42 -14.52
N TRP A 127 24.40 13.95 -15.35
CA TRP A 127 25.23 13.15 -16.24
C TRP A 127 26.24 12.27 -15.48
N ALA A 128 26.90 12.83 -14.47
CA ALA A 128 27.84 12.09 -13.62
C ALA A 128 27.15 10.96 -12.83
N MET A 129 25.98 11.23 -12.25
CA MET A 129 25.15 10.21 -11.59
C MET A 129 24.79 9.10 -12.58
N ARG A 130 24.28 9.45 -13.76
CA ARG A 130 23.95 8.47 -14.80
C ARG A 130 25.16 7.63 -15.16
N ARG A 131 26.32 8.25 -15.37
CA ARG A 131 27.55 7.51 -15.72
C ARG A 131 27.96 6.49 -14.66
N ARG A 132 27.81 6.80 -13.37
CA ARG A 132 28.09 5.85 -12.26
C ARG A 132 27.15 4.64 -12.26
N MET A 133 25.92 4.80 -12.74
CA MET A 133 24.94 3.72 -12.79
C MET A 133 25.10 2.78 -13.98
N ILE A 134 25.98 3.08 -14.95
CA ILE A 134 26.15 2.25 -16.16
C ILE A 134 26.58 0.83 -15.80
N LEU A 135 27.62 0.66 -14.96
CA LEU A 135 28.13 -0.67 -14.59
C LEU A 135 27.14 -1.49 -13.75
N PRO A 136 26.52 -0.95 -12.68
CA PRO A 136 25.45 -1.64 -11.94
C PRO A 136 24.28 -2.04 -12.84
N PHE A 137 23.85 -1.14 -13.74
CA PHE A 137 22.79 -1.42 -14.67
C PHE A 137 23.13 -2.57 -15.63
N LEU A 138 24.34 -2.60 -16.18
CA LEU A 138 24.79 -3.69 -17.04
C LEU A 138 24.83 -5.01 -16.28
N TRP A 139 25.29 -5.00 -15.03
CA TRP A 139 25.31 -6.19 -14.17
C TRP A 139 23.90 -6.73 -13.90
N ASP A 140 22.95 -5.89 -13.49
CA ASP A 140 21.59 -6.35 -13.26
C ASP A 140 20.86 -6.72 -14.57
N LEU A 141 21.25 -6.11 -15.70
CA LEU A 141 20.78 -6.53 -17.02
C LEU A 141 21.26 -7.93 -17.41
N THR A 142 22.47 -8.32 -17.00
CA THR A 142 22.95 -9.71 -17.20
C THR A 142 22.15 -10.71 -16.38
N LYS A 143 21.83 -10.39 -15.11
CA LYS A 143 20.94 -11.21 -14.28
C LYS A 143 19.53 -11.30 -14.86
N ALA A 144 19.05 -10.21 -15.44
CA ALA A 144 17.75 -10.16 -16.09
C ALA A 144 17.72 -10.84 -17.47
N SER A 145 18.86 -11.23 -18.04
CA SER A 145 18.95 -11.73 -19.42
C SER A 145 18.07 -12.96 -19.72
N PRO A 146 17.87 -13.94 -18.80
CA PRO A 146 16.96 -15.06 -19.05
C PRO A 146 15.50 -14.61 -19.15
N ALA A 147 15.08 -13.69 -18.28
CA ALA A 147 13.74 -13.10 -18.30
C ALA A 147 13.56 -12.17 -19.52
N ILE A 148 14.60 -11.45 -19.93
CA ILE A 148 14.58 -10.63 -21.16
C ILE A 148 14.40 -11.53 -22.38
N ALA A 149 15.15 -12.64 -22.47
CA ALA A 149 15.04 -13.60 -23.57
C ALA A 149 13.63 -14.22 -23.62
N GLN A 150 13.10 -14.62 -22.45
CA GLN A 150 11.73 -15.14 -22.34
C GLN A 150 10.69 -14.10 -22.78
N TRP A 151 10.87 -12.82 -22.42
CA TRP A 151 9.99 -11.74 -22.88
C TRP A 151 10.08 -11.53 -24.39
N PHE A 152 11.26 -11.54 -24.99
CA PHE A 152 11.41 -11.34 -26.44
C PHE A 152 10.86 -12.51 -27.26
N LEU A 153 11.06 -13.74 -26.78
CA LEU A 153 10.62 -14.96 -27.47
C LEU A 153 9.11 -15.19 -27.36
N PHE A 154 8.53 -14.93 -26.18
CA PHE A 154 7.15 -15.31 -25.87
C PHE A 154 6.22 -14.13 -25.59
N ARG A 155 6.72 -12.89 -25.70
CA ARG A 155 6.01 -11.64 -25.37
C ARG A 155 5.34 -11.64 -23.99
N SER A 156 5.86 -12.44 -23.07
CA SER A 156 5.28 -12.68 -21.75
C SER A 156 5.31 -11.42 -20.86
N PRO A 157 4.15 -10.95 -20.35
CA PRO A 157 4.09 -9.87 -19.36
C PRO A 157 4.79 -10.21 -18.03
N THR A 158 4.84 -11.49 -17.64
CA THR A 158 5.44 -11.97 -16.39
C THR A 158 6.97 -11.89 -16.45
N ALA A 159 7.54 -12.25 -17.59
CA ALA A 159 8.96 -12.07 -17.88
C ALA A 159 9.34 -10.58 -17.83
N ARG A 160 8.48 -9.69 -18.35
CA ARG A 160 8.66 -8.23 -18.24
C ARG A 160 8.61 -7.73 -16.79
N ALA A 161 7.73 -8.27 -15.95
CA ALA A 161 7.66 -7.93 -14.52
C ALA A 161 8.90 -8.41 -13.75
N ARG A 162 9.38 -9.63 -14.01
CA ARG A 162 10.65 -10.15 -13.47
C ARG A 162 11.85 -9.29 -13.86
N VAL A 163 11.91 -8.81 -15.10
CA VAL A 163 12.95 -7.85 -15.52
C VAL A 163 12.89 -6.57 -14.70
N LYS A 164 11.70 -6.01 -14.43
CA LYS A 164 11.58 -4.82 -13.58
C LYS A 164 12.00 -5.09 -12.13
N ALA A 165 11.65 -6.26 -11.58
CA ALA A 165 12.01 -6.67 -10.22
C ALA A 165 13.53 -6.85 -10.06
N ILE A 166 14.19 -7.56 -10.98
CA ILE A 166 15.65 -7.77 -10.97
C ILE A 166 16.39 -6.43 -11.10
N LEU A 167 15.87 -5.53 -11.92
CA LEU A 167 16.42 -4.18 -12.09
C LEU A 167 16.03 -3.23 -10.93
N GLY A 168 15.27 -3.71 -9.94
CA GLY A 168 14.85 -2.96 -8.77
C GLY A 168 13.95 -1.76 -9.07
N VAL A 169 13.36 -1.66 -10.26
CA VAL A 169 12.55 -0.51 -10.73
C VAL A 169 11.06 -0.62 -10.35
N ASN A 170 10.73 -1.51 -9.41
CA ASN A 170 9.40 -1.63 -8.79
C ASN A 170 9.37 -0.82 -7.48
N GLU A 171 8.27 -0.13 -7.19
CA GLU A 171 8.12 0.83 -6.08
C GLU A 171 7.89 0.22 -4.68
N VAL A 172 8.32 -1.02 -4.39
CA VAL A 172 8.03 -1.68 -3.09
C VAL A 172 9.26 -2.35 -2.45
N PRO A 173 9.60 -2.07 -1.17
CA PRO A 173 10.67 -2.73 -0.42
C PRO A 173 10.42 -4.23 -0.17
N TRP A 174 11.52 -4.97 0.01
CA TRP A 174 11.68 -6.41 -0.26
C TRP A 174 11.19 -7.40 0.83
N GLU A 175 10.60 -6.95 1.95
CA GLU A 175 10.20 -7.83 3.08
C GLU A 175 8.68 -7.88 3.29
N GLN A 176 7.92 -8.16 2.24
CA GLN A 176 6.46 -8.37 2.31
C GLN A 176 6.04 -9.76 1.82
N THR A 177 6.96 -10.74 1.77
CA THR A 177 6.60 -12.10 1.36
C THR A 177 5.79 -12.78 2.46
N LEU A 178 4.57 -13.20 2.13
CA LEU A 178 3.70 -13.90 3.05
C LEU A 178 4.18 -15.33 3.28
N ASN A 179 4.17 -15.77 4.53
CA ASN A 179 4.59 -17.11 4.90
C ASN A 179 3.45 -18.13 4.65
N GLN A 180 3.65 -19.02 3.67
CA GLN A 180 2.69 -20.06 3.27
C GLN A 180 2.32 -21.05 4.39
N PHE A 181 3.15 -21.19 5.41
CA PHE A 181 2.93 -22.13 6.51
C PHE A 181 2.09 -21.53 7.65
N LEU A 182 1.52 -20.31 7.50
CA LEU A 182 0.75 -19.66 8.56
C LEU A 182 -0.36 -20.55 9.13
N PHE A 183 -1.08 -21.27 8.27
CA PHE A 183 -2.20 -22.14 8.66
C PHE A 183 -1.83 -23.62 8.69
N ASP A 184 -0.57 -23.97 8.42
CA ASP A 184 -0.16 -25.35 8.46
C ASP A 184 -0.01 -25.78 9.93
N PRO A 185 -0.60 -26.93 10.32
CA PRO A 185 -0.45 -27.43 11.68
C PRO A 185 1.04 -27.62 11.99
N LEU A 186 1.41 -27.46 13.26
CA LEU A 186 2.78 -27.74 13.70
C LEU A 186 3.17 -29.15 13.19
N LEU A 187 4.29 -29.26 12.47
CA LEU A 187 4.73 -30.50 11.82
C LEU A 187 5.09 -31.65 12.78
N GLN A 188 4.71 -31.59 14.06
CA GLN A 188 5.17 -32.53 15.08
C GLN A 188 4.03 -32.88 16.05
N GLU A 189 3.18 -33.83 15.64
CA GLU A 189 2.31 -34.60 16.54
C GLU A 189 3.11 -35.44 17.57
N ASN A 190 4.43 -35.58 17.41
CA ASN A 190 5.30 -36.35 18.31
C ASN A 190 5.94 -35.54 19.46
N GLU A 191 5.68 -34.24 19.61
CA GLU A 191 6.31 -33.41 20.67
C GLU A 191 5.45 -33.16 21.91
N GLN A 192 4.19 -33.62 21.96
CA GLN A 192 3.35 -33.53 23.17
C GLN A 192 3.96 -34.26 24.39
N GLU A 193 4.89 -35.20 24.18
CA GLU A 193 5.55 -35.94 25.26
C GLU A 193 6.66 -35.14 25.99
N ASN A 194 7.11 -34.00 25.47
CA ASN A 194 8.19 -33.18 26.06
C ASN A 194 7.78 -31.73 26.36
N GLU A 195 6.50 -31.37 26.27
CA GLU A 195 6.08 -30.02 26.67
C GLU A 195 6.28 -29.84 28.19
N PRO A 196 7.01 -28.79 28.62
CA PRO A 196 7.18 -28.50 30.03
C PRO A 196 5.79 -28.36 30.67
N LYS A 197 5.60 -29.00 31.82
CA LYS A 197 4.34 -28.94 32.59
C LYS A 197 3.88 -27.48 32.70
N PRO A 198 2.56 -27.23 32.69
CA PRO A 198 2.04 -25.88 32.83
C PRO A 198 2.62 -25.24 34.10
N THR A 199 3.48 -24.24 33.93
CA THR A 199 3.91 -23.37 35.02
C THR A 199 2.73 -22.48 35.37
N GLY A 200 2.52 -22.21 36.66
CA GLY A 200 1.58 -21.18 37.05
C GLY A 200 1.98 -19.81 36.48
N ILE A 201 1.05 -18.87 36.46
CA ILE A 201 1.33 -17.47 36.14
C ILE A 201 0.93 -16.55 37.29
N SER A 202 1.71 -15.48 37.47
CA SER A 202 1.35 -14.34 38.32
C SER A 202 0.98 -13.15 37.43
N ILE A 203 -0.29 -12.75 37.47
CA ILE A 203 -0.82 -11.60 36.73
C ILE A 203 -0.69 -10.37 37.64
N ILE A 204 -0.05 -9.32 37.13
CA ILE A 204 0.08 -8.03 37.81
C ILE A 204 -0.81 -7.03 37.07
N MET A 205 -1.79 -6.48 37.79
CA MET A 205 -2.76 -5.55 37.23
C MET A 205 -2.78 -4.25 38.06
N PRO A 206 -2.03 -3.21 37.64
CA PRO A 206 -2.21 -1.88 38.19
C PRO A 206 -3.57 -1.31 37.76
N VAL A 207 -4.28 -0.70 38.69
CA VAL A 207 -5.58 -0.07 38.47
C VAL A 207 -5.49 1.39 38.90
N TYR A 208 -5.70 2.30 37.95
CA TYR A 208 -5.87 3.72 38.20
C TYR A 208 -6.99 4.23 37.28
N ASN A 209 -8.16 4.49 37.87
CA ASN A 209 -9.41 4.75 37.16
C ASN A 209 -9.87 3.56 36.28
N ALA A 210 -10.61 3.82 35.20
CA ALA A 210 -11.18 2.81 34.28
C ALA A 210 -12.33 1.94 34.85
N PHE A 211 -13.12 2.50 35.78
CA PHE A 211 -14.25 1.82 36.43
C PHE A 211 -15.14 1.02 35.47
N ASP A 212 -15.50 1.61 34.32
CA ASP A 212 -16.45 1.02 33.37
C ASP A 212 -15.91 -0.24 32.64
N LEU A 213 -14.60 -0.50 32.71
CA LEU A 213 -13.96 -1.67 32.09
C LEU A 213 -13.52 -2.73 33.10
N LEU A 214 -13.47 -2.39 34.40
CA LEU A 214 -12.90 -3.26 35.43
C LEU A 214 -13.67 -4.57 35.59
N ASP A 215 -15.00 -4.51 35.60
CA ASP A 215 -15.86 -5.68 35.74
C ASP A 215 -15.62 -6.70 34.62
N GLU A 216 -15.67 -6.26 33.36
CA GLU A 216 -15.42 -7.12 32.20
C GLU A 216 -13.97 -7.64 32.20
N THR A 217 -12.99 -6.80 32.51
CA THR A 217 -11.57 -7.18 32.47
C THR A 217 -11.26 -8.26 33.53
N LEU A 218 -11.74 -8.07 34.76
CA LEU A 218 -11.53 -9.02 35.85
C LEU A 218 -12.32 -10.32 35.65
N ASP A 219 -13.57 -10.25 35.17
CA ASP A 219 -14.36 -11.44 34.82
C ASP A 219 -13.65 -12.28 33.75
N ARG A 220 -13.11 -11.62 32.70
CA ARG A 220 -12.32 -12.29 31.66
C ARG A 220 -11.06 -12.94 32.24
N VAL A 221 -10.31 -12.27 33.13
CA VAL A 221 -9.14 -12.90 33.77
C VAL A 221 -9.54 -14.18 34.51
N VAL A 222 -10.63 -14.15 35.28
CA VAL A 222 -11.10 -15.32 36.04
C VAL A 222 -11.56 -16.45 35.11
N ARG A 223 -12.33 -16.12 34.06
CA ARG A 223 -12.99 -17.11 33.19
C ARG A 223 -12.10 -17.63 32.06
N HIS A 224 -11.22 -16.80 31.51
CA HIS A 224 -10.50 -17.11 30.27
C HIS A 224 -9.07 -17.62 30.50
N THR A 225 -8.54 -17.49 31.71
CA THR A 225 -7.18 -17.96 32.04
C THR A 225 -7.17 -19.47 32.24
N ASP A 226 -6.45 -20.17 31.37
CA ASP A 226 -6.44 -21.63 31.24
C ASP A 226 -5.26 -22.32 31.95
N LEU A 227 -4.55 -21.59 32.81
CA LEU A 227 -3.43 -22.06 33.62
C LEU A 227 -3.71 -21.89 35.11
N PRO A 228 -2.99 -22.58 36.02
CA PRO A 228 -2.92 -22.14 37.40
C PRO A 228 -2.46 -20.68 37.46
N TRP A 229 -3.24 -19.82 38.10
CA TRP A 229 -2.98 -18.38 38.09
C TRP A 229 -3.11 -17.77 39.48
N ARG A 230 -2.38 -16.67 39.67
CA ARG A 230 -2.51 -15.72 40.77
C ARG A 230 -2.72 -14.34 40.17
N LEU A 231 -3.50 -13.50 40.84
CA LEU A 231 -3.74 -12.12 40.42
C LEU A 231 -3.34 -11.18 41.55
N ILE A 232 -2.49 -10.21 41.23
CA ILE A 232 -2.07 -9.14 42.11
C ILE A 232 -2.66 -7.86 41.52
N VAL A 233 -3.76 -7.38 42.11
CA VAL A 233 -4.41 -6.12 41.75
C VAL A 233 -3.81 -5.02 42.62
N ILE A 234 -3.32 -3.94 42.01
CA ILE A 234 -2.77 -2.78 42.71
C ILE A 234 -3.64 -1.58 42.43
N GLU A 235 -4.50 -1.21 43.37
CA GLU A 235 -5.30 0.02 43.32
C GLU A 235 -4.39 1.21 43.65
N ASP A 236 -4.11 2.06 42.66
CA ASP A 236 -3.13 3.13 42.73
C ASP A 236 -3.74 4.50 43.06
N CYS A 237 -4.59 4.55 44.08
CA CYS A 237 -5.26 5.76 44.54
C CYS A 237 -6.00 6.48 43.38
N SER A 238 -6.96 5.78 42.79
CA SER A 238 -7.84 6.28 41.72
C SER A 238 -8.60 7.52 42.15
N ASP A 239 -8.71 8.50 41.25
CA ASP A 239 -9.49 9.73 41.49
C ASP A 239 -11.00 9.47 41.36
N ASP A 240 -11.40 8.39 40.67
CA ASP A 240 -12.78 7.92 40.66
C ASP A 240 -13.10 7.18 41.96
N ASP A 241 -13.82 7.86 42.86
CA ASP A 241 -14.25 7.38 44.18
C ASP A 241 -15.01 6.05 44.14
N ARG A 242 -15.50 5.61 42.97
CA ARG A 242 -16.19 4.32 42.80
C ARG A 242 -15.24 3.12 42.74
N VAL A 243 -14.00 3.31 42.30
CA VAL A 243 -13.07 2.20 41.98
C VAL A 243 -12.66 1.40 43.22
N ARG A 244 -12.14 2.06 44.25
CA ARG A 244 -11.65 1.37 45.45
C ARG A 244 -12.76 0.62 46.21
N PRO A 245 -13.93 1.22 46.51
CA PRO A 245 -15.03 0.49 47.14
C PRO A 245 -15.49 -0.71 46.31
N TRP A 246 -15.54 -0.55 44.99
CA TRP A 246 -15.95 -1.62 44.08
C TRP A 246 -14.93 -2.77 44.05
N LEU A 247 -13.63 -2.50 44.00
CA LEU A 247 -12.60 -3.55 44.06
C LEU A 247 -12.66 -4.35 45.36
N ARG A 248 -12.89 -3.69 46.50
CA ARG A 248 -13.10 -4.36 47.79
C ARG A 248 -14.34 -5.26 47.77
N GLN A 249 -15.45 -4.76 47.20
CA GLN A 249 -16.68 -5.52 47.07
C GLN A 249 -16.49 -6.73 46.14
N TRP A 250 -15.88 -6.52 44.97
CA TRP A 250 -15.56 -7.57 44.01
C TRP A 250 -14.70 -8.66 44.66
N HIS A 251 -13.59 -8.28 45.31
CA HIS A 251 -12.69 -9.21 46.00
C HIS A 251 -13.39 -10.00 47.12
N GLY A 252 -14.27 -9.33 47.89
CA GLY A 252 -15.06 -9.94 48.94
C GLY A 252 -16.17 -10.89 48.45
N ALA A 253 -16.60 -10.73 47.20
CA ALA A 253 -17.65 -11.53 46.56
C ALA A 253 -17.12 -12.73 45.76
N LEU A 254 -15.80 -12.88 45.63
CA LEU A 254 -15.18 -14.03 44.96
C LEU A 254 -15.41 -15.32 45.75
N GLU A 255 -15.56 -16.43 45.03
CA GLU A 255 -15.57 -17.77 45.63
C GLU A 255 -14.26 -18.00 46.43
N PRO A 256 -14.30 -18.71 47.58
CA PRO A 256 -13.15 -18.82 48.48
C PRO A 256 -11.86 -19.33 47.82
N ASP A 257 -11.96 -20.23 46.85
CA ASP A 257 -10.82 -20.81 46.14
C ASP A 257 -10.20 -19.86 45.10
N ILE A 258 -11.00 -18.94 44.56
CA ILE A 258 -10.57 -17.86 43.67
C ILE A 258 -9.99 -16.72 44.50
N GLN A 259 -10.69 -16.32 45.56
CA GLN A 259 -10.26 -15.26 46.48
C GLN A 259 -8.86 -15.54 47.04
N ALA A 260 -8.56 -16.80 47.38
CA ALA A 260 -7.24 -17.23 47.85
C ALA A 260 -6.09 -17.03 46.84
N ARG A 261 -6.41 -16.81 45.55
CA ARG A 261 -5.45 -16.55 44.46
C ARG A 261 -5.32 -15.07 44.12
N VAL A 262 -6.17 -14.21 44.70
CA VAL A 262 -6.23 -12.78 44.40
C VAL A 262 -5.70 -11.97 45.59
N THR A 263 -4.64 -11.22 45.35
CA THR A 263 -4.09 -10.23 46.28
C THR A 263 -4.53 -8.83 45.82
N LEU A 264 -5.25 -8.10 46.68
CA LEU A 264 -5.57 -6.69 46.47
C LEU A 264 -4.62 -5.83 47.31
N LEU A 265 -3.85 -4.97 46.65
CA LEU A 265 -3.00 -3.95 47.26
C LEU A 265 -3.61 -2.58 47.01
N GLU A 266 -3.62 -1.72 48.02
CA GLU A 266 -4.16 -0.36 47.94
C GLU A 266 -3.07 0.64 48.30
N ASN A 267 -2.70 1.52 47.38
CA ASN A 267 -1.74 2.58 47.65
C ASN A 267 -2.42 3.73 48.41
N GLU A 268 -1.73 4.34 49.37
CA GLU A 268 -2.24 5.51 50.10
C GLU A 268 -2.23 6.79 49.25
N GLU A 269 -1.32 6.86 48.27
CA GLU A 269 -1.14 7.97 47.33
C GLU A 269 -0.92 7.42 45.92
N ASN A 270 -1.20 8.21 44.88
CA ASN A 270 -0.94 7.83 43.48
C ASN A 270 0.57 7.73 43.23
N GLN A 271 1.08 6.49 43.18
CA GLN A 271 2.49 6.17 42.97
C GLN A 271 2.88 6.13 41.49
N GLY A 272 1.89 6.05 40.60
CA GLY A 272 2.05 5.91 39.17
C GLY A 272 2.37 4.47 38.75
N PHE A 273 2.19 4.22 37.45
CA PHE A 273 2.29 2.89 36.85
C PHE A 273 3.56 2.12 37.25
N ILE A 274 4.74 2.76 37.11
CA ILE A 274 6.04 2.11 37.34
C ILE A 274 6.16 1.59 38.77
N ARG A 275 5.83 2.41 39.76
CA ARG A 275 5.96 2.03 41.18
C ARG A 275 4.95 0.96 41.56
N SER A 276 3.71 1.08 41.09
CA SER A 276 2.65 0.09 41.30
C SER A 276 3.02 -1.27 40.70
N VAL A 277 3.60 -1.29 39.49
CA VAL A 277 4.10 -2.52 38.86
C VAL A 277 5.30 -3.10 39.61
N ASN A 278 6.25 -2.26 40.07
CA ASN A 278 7.39 -2.74 40.86
C ASN A 278 6.97 -3.36 42.20
N GLN A 279 5.93 -2.83 42.86
CA GLN A 279 5.33 -3.49 44.02
C GLN A 279 4.75 -4.85 43.64
N GLY A 280 4.06 -4.94 42.50
CA GLY A 280 3.59 -6.19 41.94
C GLY A 280 4.72 -7.20 41.69
N PHE A 281 5.83 -6.78 41.08
CA PHE A 281 7.00 -7.63 40.85
C PHE A 281 7.58 -8.17 42.16
N ALA A 282 7.74 -7.31 43.17
CA ALA A 282 8.23 -7.72 44.49
C ALA A 282 7.33 -8.78 45.15
N ARG A 283 6.01 -8.72 44.93
CA ARG A 283 5.06 -9.74 45.40
C ARG A 283 5.05 -11.00 44.56
N ALA A 284 5.30 -10.91 43.25
CA ALA A 284 5.29 -12.05 42.34
C ALA A 284 6.57 -12.90 42.43
N LEU A 285 7.74 -12.26 42.61
CA LEU A 285 9.05 -12.92 42.62
C LEU A 285 9.14 -14.15 43.56
N PRO A 286 8.61 -14.13 44.80
CA PRO A 286 8.63 -15.28 45.70
C PRO A 286 7.84 -16.50 45.21
N TYR A 287 6.82 -16.32 44.36
CA TYR A 287 6.03 -17.45 43.84
C TYR A 287 6.80 -18.26 42.78
N GLY A 288 7.75 -17.63 42.09
CA GLY A 288 8.58 -18.31 41.09
C GLY A 288 7.88 -18.63 39.77
N ASP A 289 6.64 -18.19 39.59
CA ASP A 289 5.88 -18.29 38.35
C ASP A 289 6.34 -17.27 37.30
N HIS A 290 6.07 -17.53 36.02
CA HIS A 290 6.15 -16.49 35.00
C HIS A 290 5.16 -15.36 35.30
N VAL A 291 5.55 -14.13 34.96
CA VAL A 291 4.76 -12.94 35.26
C VAL A 291 4.06 -12.46 33.99
N VAL A 292 2.81 -12.03 34.10
CA VAL A 292 2.15 -11.27 33.04
C VAL A 292 1.78 -9.90 33.59
N LEU A 293 2.31 -8.85 32.96
CA LEU A 293 1.81 -7.51 33.15
C LEU A 293 0.54 -7.34 32.31
N LEU A 294 -0.57 -6.91 32.92
CA LEU A 294 -1.85 -6.77 32.26
C LEU A 294 -2.54 -5.48 32.72
N ASN A 295 -2.82 -4.58 31.80
CA ASN A 295 -3.56 -3.36 32.12
C ASN A 295 -5.02 -3.66 32.47
N SER A 296 -5.64 -2.76 33.24
CA SER A 296 -7.04 -2.85 33.67
C SER A 296 -8.08 -2.61 32.56
N ASP A 297 -7.64 -2.39 31.33
CA ASP A 297 -8.41 -2.15 30.11
C ASP A 297 -8.03 -3.11 28.96
N ALA A 298 -7.29 -4.17 29.27
CA ALA A 298 -6.87 -5.23 28.35
C ALA A 298 -7.76 -6.47 28.47
N LEU A 299 -8.55 -6.74 27.44
CA LEU A 299 -9.57 -7.80 27.43
C LEU A 299 -8.98 -9.09 26.84
N VAL A 300 -8.56 -9.96 27.75
CA VAL A 300 -7.97 -11.25 27.39
C VAL A 300 -9.01 -12.21 26.77
N PRO A 301 -8.69 -12.91 25.67
CA PRO A 301 -9.60 -13.88 25.04
C PRO A 301 -9.53 -15.26 25.73
N PRO A 302 -10.48 -16.19 25.48
CA PRO A 302 -10.43 -17.55 26.01
C PRO A 302 -9.12 -18.29 25.69
N GLY A 303 -8.49 -18.90 26.71
CA GLY A 303 -7.28 -19.71 26.54
C GLY A 303 -6.05 -18.93 26.09
N TRP A 304 -5.94 -17.67 26.51
CA TRP A 304 -4.85 -16.77 26.13
C TRP A 304 -3.53 -17.09 26.84
N ALA A 305 -3.60 -17.49 28.11
CA ALA A 305 -2.44 -17.52 29.00
C ALA A 305 -1.45 -18.59 28.58
N SER A 306 -1.92 -19.84 28.36
CA SER A 306 -1.06 -20.93 27.89
C SER A 306 -0.36 -20.58 26.58
N ARG A 307 -1.08 -20.00 25.62
CA ARG A 307 -0.52 -19.58 24.33
C ARG A 307 0.52 -18.48 24.48
N LEU A 308 0.24 -17.46 25.30
CA LEU A 308 1.15 -16.33 25.49
C LEU A 308 2.47 -16.73 26.16
N ILE A 309 2.43 -17.61 27.18
CA ILE A 309 3.64 -18.01 27.90
C ILE A 309 4.39 -19.18 27.26
N ARG A 310 3.75 -19.96 26.36
CA ARG A 310 4.37 -21.12 25.71
C ARG A 310 5.77 -20.84 25.14
N PRO A 311 6.05 -19.69 24.49
CA PRO A 311 7.38 -19.41 23.97
C PRO A 311 8.46 -19.26 25.07
N LEU A 312 8.09 -18.83 26.28
CA LEU A 312 9.01 -18.67 27.41
C LEU A 312 9.58 -20.02 27.88
N GLY A 313 8.77 -21.08 27.87
CA GLY A 313 9.20 -22.43 28.23
C GLY A 313 9.78 -23.23 27.06
N ARG A 314 9.44 -22.88 25.82
CA ARG A 314 9.86 -23.62 24.60
C ARG A 314 11.20 -23.16 24.03
N TYR A 315 11.47 -21.86 24.02
CA TYR A 315 12.67 -21.29 23.40
C TYR A 315 13.62 -20.73 24.44
N GLN A 316 14.93 -20.87 24.18
CA GLN A 316 15.94 -20.35 25.08
C GLN A 316 16.02 -18.83 25.06
N GLN A 317 16.29 -18.25 26.22
CA GLN A 317 16.60 -16.83 26.40
C GLN A 317 15.50 -15.89 25.90
N ILE A 318 14.22 -16.25 26.05
CA ILE A 318 13.10 -15.31 25.80
C ILE A 318 12.75 -14.59 27.09
N ALA A 319 12.92 -13.27 27.13
CA ALA A 319 12.59 -12.45 28.29
C ALA A 319 11.13 -12.02 28.26
N THR A 320 10.60 -11.64 27.09
CA THR A 320 9.21 -11.20 26.95
C THR A 320 8.52 -11.77 25.73
N VAL A 321 7.19 -11.92 25.86
CA VAL A 321 6.27 -12.18 24.76
C VAL A 321 5.11 -11.19 24.85
N THR A 322 4.84 -10.47 23.76
CA THR A 322 3.74 -9.49 23.66
C THR A 322 2.75 -9.96 22.57
N PRO A 323 1.44 -10.05 22.87
CA PRO A 323 0.44 -10.38 21.86
C PRO A 323 0.19 -9.20 20.91
N MET A 324 -0.48 -9.47 19.79
CA MET A 324 -1.00 -8.40 18.93
C MET A 324 -2.24 -7.76 19.56
N SER A 325 -2.54 -6.51 19.18
CA SER A 325 -3.70 -5.76 19.69
C SER A 325 -4.20 -4.74 18.67
N ASN A 326 -5.35 -4.11 18.93
CA ASN A 326 -5.82 -2.93 18.23
C ASN A 326 -5.10 -1.63 18.66
N ASP A 327 -4.39 -1.65 19.79
CA ASP A 327 -3.56 -0.54 20.25
C ASP A 327 -2.34 -1.04 21.04
N ALA A 328 -1.28 -1.45 20.31
CA ALA A 328 -0.04 -1.98 20.88
C ALA A 328 1.19 -1.58 20.04
N GLU A 329 1.27 -0.32 19.63
CA GLU A 329 2.43 0.23 18.91
C GLU A 329 2.84 -0.60 17.68
N ILE A 330 4.04 -1.19 17.67
CA ILE A 330 4.56 -2.04 16.58
C ILE A 330 3.79 -3.36 16.41
N PHE A 331 2.94 -3.73 17.36
CA PHE A 331 2.09 -4.91 17.33
C PHE A 331 0.63 -4.62 16.95
N THR A 332 0.33 -3.37 16.56
CA THR A 332 -1.04 -2.92 16.24
C THR A 332 -1.62 -3.52 14.94
N VAL A 333 -2.83 -4.06 15.03
CA VAL A 333 -3.67 -4.53 13.92
C VAL A 333 -4.81 -3.52 13.71
N PRO A 334 -5.20 -3.21 12.46
CA PRO A 334 -4.70 -3.77 11.21
C PRO A 334 -3.37 -3.17 10.75
N VAL A 335 -3.18 -1.86 10.94
CA VAL A 335 -1.99 -1.14 10.44
C VAL A 335 -1.04 -0.89 11.60
N ILE A 336 0.24 -1.23 11.40
CA ILE A 336 1.30 -1.04 12.39
C ILE A 336 1.34 0.42 12.87
N CYS A 337 1.46 0.63 14.19
CA CYS A 337 1.46 1.94 14.83
C CYS A 337 0.21 2.82 14.58
N ALA A 338 -0.89 2.27 14.08
CA ALA A 338 -2.13 3.01 13.83
C ALA A 338 -3.27 2.49 14.74
N ARG A 339 -3.41 3.11 15.91
CA ARG A 339 -4.42 2.74 16.92
C ARG A 339 -5.84 2.68 16.34
N GLY A 340 -6.63 1.71 16.78
CA GLY A 340 -8.01 1.52 16.36
C GLY A 340 -8.94 1.12 17.50
N SER A 341 -10.22 1.47 17.39
CA SER A 341 -11.25 0.96 18.28
C SER A 341 -11.92 -0.29 17.71
N LEU A 342 -12.33 -1.18 18.61
CA LEU A 342 -13.09 -2.38 18.30
C LEU A 342 -14.48 -2.30 18.92
N ALA A 343 -15.47 -2.86 18.22
CA ALA A 343 -16.78 -3.10 18.79
C ALA A 343 -16.75 -4.33 19.71
N PRO A 344 -17.65 -4.44 20.70
CA PRO A 344 -17.69 -5.58 21.61
C PRO A 344 -17.67 -6.94 20.89
N GLY A 345 -16.78 -7.83 21.34
CA GLY A 345 -16.60 -9.17 20.79
C GLY A 345 -15.81 -9.25 19.48
N GLN A 346 -15.40 -8.13 18.87
CA GLN A 346 -14.54 -8.17 17.68
C GLN A 346 -13.15 -8.73 18.02
N GLY A 347 -12.57 -8.35 19.17
CA GLY A 347 -11.28 -8.88 19.63
C GLY A 347 -11.28 -10.40 19.75
N ASP A 348 -12.33 -10.97 20.35
CA ASP A 348 -12.48 -12.42 20.53
C ASP A 348 -12.58 -13.17 19.18
N LYS A 349 -13.21 -12.56 18.16
CA LYS A 349 -13.31 -13.14 16.81
C LYS A 349 -11.97 -13.12 16.08
N ILE A 350 -11.19 -12.06 16.25
CA ILE A 350 -9.82 -11.96 15.71
C ILE A 350 -8.95 -13.06 16.35
N ASP A 351 -8.96 -13.16 17.68
CA ASP A 351 -8.21 -14.19 18.39
C ASP A 351 -8.66 -15.63 18.03
N GLY A 352 -9.95 -15.83 17.83
CA GLY A 352 -10.52 -17.11 17.40
C GLY A 352 -9.92 -17.64 16.09
N GLN A 353 -9.43 -16.77 15.21
CA GLN A 353 -8.63 -17.17 14.05
C GLN A 353 -7.13 -17.21 14.36
N ALA A 354 -6.61 -16.23 15.11
CA ALA A 354 -5.19 -16.16 15.47
C ALA A 354 -4.68 -17.42 16.18
N ARG A 355 -5.50 -18.05 17.03
CA ARG A 355 -5.16 -19.30 17.71
C ARG A 355 -4.87 -20.50 16.80
N ARG A 356 -5.25 -20.40 15.51
CA ARG A 356 -5.01 -21.44 14.50
C ARG A 356 -3.68 -21.26 13.78
N PHE A 357 -2.98 -20.15 14.03
CA PHE A 357 -1.74 -19.85 13.35
C PHE A 357 -0.61 -20.76 13.86
N ASN A 358 0.27 -21.15 12.95
CA ASN A 358 1.49 -21.84 13.27
C ASN A 358 2.37 -20.96 14.17
N LEU A 359 2.77 -21.50 15.33
CA LEU A 359 3.49 -20.76 16.37
C LEU A 359 4.81 -20.18 15.85
N ASP A 360 5.62 -20.97 15.13
CA ASP A 360 6.93 -20.53 14.63
C ASP A 360 6.82 -19.43 13.57
N VAL A 361 5.71 -19.43 12.80
CA VAL A 361 5.42 -18.38 11.82
C VAL A 361 4.94 -17.11 12.52
N ALA A 362 4.10 -17.27 13.54
CA ALA A 362 3.47 -16.18 14.27
C ALA A 362 4.35 -15.55 15.36
N LEU A 363 5.55 -16.06 15.62
CA LEU A 363 6.53 -15.49 16.54
C LEU A 363 7.66 -14.78 15.80
N LYS A 364 7.96 -13.55 16.20
CA LYS A 364 9.07 -12.76 15.64
C LYS A 364 9.79 -11.98 16.71
N ASP A 365 11.11 -11.90 16.57
CA ASP A 365 11.93 -11.01 17.39
C ASP A 365 11.49 -9.55 17.19
N ALA A 366 11.39 -8.85 18.31
CA ALA A 366 11.00 -7.45 18.37
C ALA A 366 12.06 -6.67 19.18
N PRO A 367 12.19 -5.35 18.92
CA PRO A 367 13.15 -4.52 19.65
C PRO A 367 12.79 -4.33 21.13
N THR A 368 11.51 -4.52 21.50
CA THR A 368 10.93 -4.38 22.84
C THR A 368 9.62 -5.17 22.97
N GLY A 369 9.17 -5.42 24.20
CA GLY A 369 7.76 -5.73 24.50
C GLY A 369 6.95 -4.46 24.79
N VAL A 370 5.62 -4.60 24.87
CA VAL A 370 4.66 -3.52 25.20
C VAL A 370 3.83 -3.93 26.41
N GLY A 371 3.80 -3.10 27.46
CA GLY A 371 3.34 -3.44 28.81
C GLY A 371 1.83 -3.55 29.01
N PHE A 372 0.99 -3.25 28.01
CA PHE A 372 -0.47 -3.42 28.14
C PHE A 372 -0.88 -4.88 28.41
N CYS A 373 -0.14 -5.81 27.81
CA CYS A 373 -0.21 -7.25 28.02
C CYS A 373 1.16 -7.82 27.65
N MET A 374 1.98 -8.16 28.65
CA MET A 374 3.36 -8.63 28.42
C MET A 374 3.69 -9.78 29.34
N ALA A 375 3.91 -10.97 28.78
CA ALA A 375 4.46 -12.09 29.53
C ALA A 375 5.97 -11.90 29.71
N MET A 376 6.47 -12.22 30.90
CA MET A 376 7.84 -12.00 31.35
C MET A 376 8.39 -13.28 31.97
N HIS A 377 9.55 -13.70 31.50
CA HIS A 377 10.25 -14.86 32.05
C HIS A 377 10.71 -14.57 33.48
N ILE A 378 10.51 -15.53 34.39
CA ILE A 378 10.77 -15.31 35.82
C ILE A 378 12.26 -15.08 36.09
N ASP A 379 13.15 -15.81 35.40
CA ASP A 379 14.59 -15.60 35.55
C ASP A 379 15.09 -14.29 34.93
N ALA A 380 14.42 -13.78 33.89
CA ALA A 380 14.72 -12.45 33.35
C ALA A 380 14.32 -11.36 34.36
N LEU A 381 13.13 -11.51 34.99
CA LEU A 381 12.69 -10.65 36.07
C LEU A 381 13.61 -10.72 37.29
N ARG A 382 14.15 -11.89 37.66
CA ARG A 382 15.16 -11.98 38.75
C ARG A 382 16.44 -11.21 38.44
N GLN A 383 16.84 -11.11 37.17
CA GLN A 383 18.04 -10.35 36.76
C GLN A 383 17.80 -8.84 36.77
N VAL A 384 16.58 -8.41 36.43
CA VAL A 384 16.16 -7.00 36.45
C VAL A 384 14.79 -6.94 37.16
N PRO A 385 14.77 -6.88 38.51
CA PRO A 385 13.54 -7.08 39.30
C PRO A 385 12.59 -5.89 39.33
N GLU A 386 12.98 -4.78 38.73
CA GLU A 386 12.23 -3.54 38.75
C GLU A 386 12.38 -2.77 37.43
N PHE A 387 11.32 -2.05 37.08
CA PHE A 387 11.37 -0.96 36.14
C PHE A 387 12.07 0.26 36.74
N ASP A 388 12.76 1.02 35.90
CA ASP A 388 13.51 2.19 36.32
C ASP A 388 12.56 3.35 36.65
N VAL A 389 12.50 3.72 37.93
CA VAL A 389 11.67 4.84 38.43
C VAL A 389 12.06 6.20 37.83
N GLY A 390 13.21 6.31 37.15
CA GLY A 390 13.65 7.49 36.41
C GLY A 390 12.73 7.89 35.25
N PHE A 391 11.84 7.00 34.78
CA PHE A 391 10.81 7.30 33.78
C PHE A 391 9.53 7.95 34.37
N GLY A 392 9.50 8.19 35.69
CA GLY A 392 8.41 8.93 36.33
C GLY A 392 7.11 8.13 36.38
N ARG A 393 6.09 8.56 35.61
CA ARG A 393 4.74 7.97 35.63
C ARG A 393 4.48 6.91 34.54
N GLY A 394 5.47 6.61 33.69
CA GLY A 394 5.37 5.60 32.62
C GLY A 394 5.94 6.11 31.28
N TYR A 395 5.81 5.28 30.24
CA TYR A 395 6.40 5.45 28.90
C TYR A 395 7.93 5.34 28.89
N GLY A 396 8.46 4.23 28.37
CA GLY A 396 9.90 3.98 28.18
C GLY A 396 10.52 3.00 29.18
N GLU A 397 9.88 2.75 30.32
CA GLU A 397 10.30 1.79 31.34
C GLU A 397 10.47 0.37 30.79
N GLU A 398 9.50 -0.08 29.99
CA GLU A 398 9.47 -1.40 29.37
C GLU A 398 10.52 -1.53 28.29
N VAL A 399 10.76 -0.44 27.54
CA VAL A 399 11.85 -0.35 26.57
C VAL A 399 13.18 -0.49 27.28
N ASP A 400 13.43 0.31 28.32
CA ASP A 400 14.66 0.26 29.09
C ASP A 400 14.91 -1.12 29.72
N TRP A 401 13.86 -1.73 30.29
CA TRP A 401 13.92 -3.08 30.84
C TRP A 401 14.26 -4.13 29.78
N CYS A 402 13.60 -4.08 28.62
CA CYS A 402 13.89 -4.96 27.50
C CYS A 402 15.33 -4.76 27.02
N ARG A 403 15.77 -3.53 26.80
CA ARG A 403 17.14 -3.25 26.31
C ARG A 403 18.23 -3.69 27.29
N LYS A 404 18.01 -3.55 28.60
CA LYS A 404 18.90 -4.10 29.65
C LYS A 404 19.05 -5.61 29.52
N LEU A 405 17.99 -6.34 29.23
CA LEU A 405 18.02 -7.80 29.10
C LEU A 405 18.53 -8.25 27.73
N ALA A 406 18.24 -7.51 26.67
CA ALA A 406 18.82 -7.74 25.35
C ALA A 406 20.36 -7.66 25.36
N GLN A 407 20.93 -6.73 26.13
CA GLN A 407 22.38 -6.66 26.36
C GLN A 407 22.95 -7.87 27.11
N ARG A 408 22.10 -8.66 27.78
CA ARG A 408 22.43 -9.90 28.48
C ARG A 408 22.08 -11.17 27.66
N GLY A 409 21.75 -11.02 26.38
CA GLY A 409 21.45 -12.13 25.47
C GLY A 409 19.97 -12.56 25.43
N TRP A 410 19.10 -11.91 26.21
CA TRP A 410 17.67 -12.19 26.14
C TRP A 410 17.03 -11.61 24.88
N ARG A 411 15.92 -12.21 24.46
CA ARG A 411 15.13 -11.83 23.30
C ARG A 411 13.72 -11.44 23.70
N HIS A 412 13.08 -10.63 22.86
CA HIS A 412 11.71 -10.16 23.03
C HIS A 412 10.91 -10.56 21.80
N LEU A 413 9.76 -11.20 22.00
CA LEU A 413 8.97 -11.73 20.89
C LEU A 413 7.62 -11.02 20.79
N GLY A 414 7.22 -10.69 19.56
CA GLY A 414 5.83 -10.44 19.23
C GLY A 414 5.13 -11.73 18.84
N HIS A 415 3.90 -11.94 19.31
CA HIS A 415 3.13 -13.14 19.07
C HIS A 415 1.81 -12.86 18.34
N GLY A 416 1.78 -13.16 17.04
CA GLY A 416 0.60 -13.03 16.19
C GLY A 416 -0.46 -14.13 16.34
N GLY A 417 -0.23 -15.12 17.20
CA GLY A 417 -1.18 -16.21 17.47
C GLY A 417 -2.06 -15.96 18.71
N VAL A 418 -1.92 -14.78 19.33
CA VAL A 418 -2.73 -14.29 20.44
C VAL A 418 -3.08 -12.84 20.15
N PHE A 419 -4.38 -12.51 20.25
CA PHE A 419 -4.86 -11.14 20.11
C PHE A 419 -5.55 -10.70 21.39
N VAL A 420 -5.09 -9.60 22.00
CA VAL A 420 -5.70 -9.02 23.21
C VAL A 420 -6.25 -7.65 22.85
N GLU A 421 -7.55 -7.45 23.02
CA GLU A 421 -8.17 -6.16 22.79
C GLU A 421 -7.77 -5.16 23.90
N HIS A 422 -7.38 -3.96 23.52
CA HIS A 422 -7.02 -2.87 24.44
C HIS A 422 -8.01 -1.72 24.24
N ARG A 423 -8.88 -1.48 25.24
CA ARG A 423 -10.01 -0.53 25.12
C ARG A 423 -9.73 0.85 25.71
N GLY A 424 -8.61 1.05 26.39
CA GLY A 424 -8.27 2.33 27.03
C GLY A 424 -7.08 3.04 26.41
N GLY A 425 -6.75 4.20 27.00
CA GLY A 425 -5.81 5.17 26.45
C GLY A 425 -6.18 6.64 26.72
N ALA A 426 -7.35 6.90 27.32
CA ALA A 426 -7.80 8.22 27.78
C ALA A 426 -7.25 8.61 29.17
N SER A 427 -6.40 7.77 29.76
CA SER A 427 -5.65 8.09 30.97
C SER A 427 -4.53 9.06 30.59
N PHE A 428 -4.52 10.25 31.20
CA PHE A 428 -3.68 11.43 30.90
C PHE A 428 -4.21 12.31 29.77
N GLY A 429 -4.45 13.59 30.07
CA GLY A 429 -4.77 14.60 29.05
C GLY A 429 -3.72 14.57 27.93
N GLU A 430 -4.17 14.55 26.67
CA GLU A 430 -3.32 14.22 25.51
C GLU A 430 -2.02 15.05 25.43
N VAL A 431 -2.01 16.29 25.93
CA VAL A 431 -0.82 17.16 25.97
C VAL A 431 0.21 16.66 26.99
N GLN A 432 -0.20 16.40 28.24
CA GLN A 432 0.70 15.93 29.31
C GLN A 432 1.28 14.55 29.00
N LYS A 433 0.49 13.67 28.37
CA LYS A 433 0.94 12.38 27.86
C LYS A 433 2.02 12.54 26.79
N ARG A 434 1.80 13.42 25.80
CA ARG A 434 2.77 13.69 24.73
C ARG A 434 4.09 14.25 25.26
N ASP A 435 4.04 15.17 26.21
CA ASP A 435 5.25 15.76 26.81
C ASP A 435 6.06 14.72 27.59
N LEU A 436 5.38 13.87 28.36
CA LEU A 436 6.03 12.78 29.10
C LEU A 436 6.67 11.75 28.15
N VAL A 437 5.95 11.33 27.11
CA VAL A 437 6.48 10.42 26.07
C VAL A 437 7.70 11.05 25.39
N GLN A 438 7.66 12.33 25.02
CA GLN A 438 8.80 13.01 24.41
C GLN A 438 10.00 13.09 25.37
N ALA A 439 9.77 13.42 26.64
CA ALA A 439 10.84 13.50 27.63
C ALA A 439 11.51 12.13 27.85
N ASN A 440 10.71 11.07 27.97
CA ASN A 440 11.21 9.72 28.21
C ASN A 440 11.86 9.10 26.97
N ASN A 441 11.38 9.41 25.76
CA ASN A 441 12.08 9.04 24.53
C ASN A 441 13.49 9.62 24.47
N ARG A 442 13.74 10.81 25.04
CA ARG A 442 15.11 11.35 25.14
C ARG A 442 16.01 10.51 26.02
N ILE A 443 15.47 9.98 27.13
CA ILE A 443 16.21 9.06 28.01
C ILE A 443 16.57 7.80 27.24
N ILE A 444 15.61 7.22 26.49
CA ILE A 444 15.83 6.04 25.66
C ILE A 444 16.87 6.29 24.58
N SER A 445 16.73 7.33 23.75
CA SER A 445 17.68 7.61 22.67
C SER A 445 19.10 7.89 23.22
N ARG A 446 19.22 8.50 24.40
CA ARG A 446 20.52 8.69 25.07
C ARG A 446 21.13 7.38 25.59
N ARG A 447 20.33 6.50 26.19
CA ARG A 447 20.80 5.22 26.75
C ARG A 447 21.06 4.16 25.67
N TYR A 448 20.26 4.18 24.61
CA TYR A 448 20.25 3.16 23.55
C TYR A 448 20.21 3.82 22.15
N PRO A 449 21.33 4.37 21.65
CA PRO A 449 21.35 5.13 20.39
C PRO A 449 20.88 4.37 19.14
N ASP A 450 21.00 3.03 19.14
CA ASP A 450 20.55 2.17 18.04
C ASP A 450 19.05 1.84 18.08
N TYR A 451 18.35 2.15 19.17
CA TYR A 451 16.98 1.68 19.38
C TYR A 451 16.00 2.19 18.33
N ASP A 452 16.07 3.48 18.00
CA ASP A 452 15.19 4.09 17.00
C ASP A 452 15.34 3.39 15.63
N ARG A 453 16.58 3.04 15.25
CA ARG A 453 16.84 2.27 14.04
C ARG A 453 16.20 0.89 14.11
N LEU A 454 16.33 0.17 15.21
CA LEU A 454 15.71 -1.16 15.37
C LEU A 454 14.18 -1.11 15.25
N VAL A 455 13.55 -0.06 15.79
CA VAL A 455 12.10 0.16 15.66
C VAL A 455 11.73 0.46 14.21
N GLN A 456 12.46 1.34 13.53
CA GLN A 456 12.20 1.66 12.11
C GLN A 456 12.45 0.45 11.19
N ASP A 457 13.46 -0.35 11.48
CA ASP A 457 13.74 -1.60 10.77
C ASP A 457 12.56 -2.57 10.94
N PHE A 458 12.04 -2.74 12.16
CA PHE A 458 10.86 -3.56 12.43
C PHE A 458 9.60 -3.03 11.72
N ILE A 459 9.36 -1.71 11.73
CA ILE A 459 8.21 -1.11 11.04
C ILE A 459 8.30 -1.30 9.52
N THR A 460 9.50 -1.11 8.95
CA THR A 460 9.72 -1.19 7.50
C THR A 460 9.62 -2.63 7.00
N SER A 461 10.14 -3.59 7.77
CA SER A 461 10.12 -5.01 7.44
C SER A 461 8.79 -5.70 7.78
N ASP A 462 8.05 -5.16 8.76
CA ASP A 462 6.89 -5.78 9.41
C ASP A 462 7.00 -7.32 9.46
N PRO A 463 7.87 -7.87 10.31
CA PRO A 463 8.13 -9.32 10.31
C PRO A 463 6.89 -10.13 10.70
N LEU A 464 5.90 -9.49 11.35
CA LEU A 464 4.57 -10.02 11.66
C LEU A 464 3.54 -9.75 10.55
N GLY A 465 3.96 -9.33 9.35
CA GLY A 465 3.06 -8.93 8.27
C GLY A 465 2.10 -10.03 7.81
N THR A 466 2.52 -11.30 7.88
CA THR A 466 1.65 -12.45 7.56
C THR A 466 0.51 -12.62 8.57
N PRO A 467 0.77 -12.81 9.89
CA PRO A 467 -0.31 -12.85 10.88
C PRO A 467 -1.06 -11.52 11.01
N ARG A 468 -0.43 -10.36 10.76
CA ARG A 468 -1.09 -9.05 10.77
C ARG A 468 -2.12 -8.94 9.66
N LEU A 469 -1.76 -9.29 8.42
CA LEU A 469 -2.70 -9.31 7.30
C LEU A 469 -3.87 -10.27 7.54
N ALA A 470 -3.60 -11.47 8.07
CA ALA A 470 -4.65 -12.43 8.39
C ALA A 470 -5.64 -11.87 9.44
N GLN A 471 -5.13 -11.29 10.54
CA GLN A 471 -5.99 -10.67 11.56
C GLN A 471 -6.70 -9.42 11.03
N ALA A 472 -6.06 -8.63 10.18
CA ALA A 472 -6.66 -7.47 9.53
C ALA A 472 -7.84 -7.86 8.62
N LEU A 473 -7.77 -9.00 7.93
CA LEU A 473 -8.90 -9.52 7.15
C LEU A 473 -10.07 -9.92 8.04
N VAL A 474 -9.82 -10.57 9.18
CA VAL A 474 -10.88 -10.87 10.16
C VAL A 474 -11.51 -9.59 10.68
N TRP A 475 -10.67 -8.62 11.05
CA TRP A 475 -11.10 -7.28 11.48
C TRP A 475 -12.01 -6.60 10.46
N ALA A 476 -11.62 -6.58 9.18
CA ALA A 476 -12.44 -6.00 8.11
C ALA A 476 -13.80 -6.71 7.97
N GLY A 477 -13.81 -8.05 8.02
CA GLY A 477 -15.03 -8.85 7.98
C GLY A 477 -16.00 -8.64 9.15
N GLN A 478 -15.56 -8.01 10.24
CA GLN A 478 -16.44 -7.66 11.37
C GLN A 478 -16.96 -6.22 11.33
N ARG A 479 -16.40 -5.34 10.50
CA ARG A 479 -16.77 -3.92 10.44
C ARG A 479 -17.75 -3.60 9.33
N GLN A 480 -17.86 -4.49 8.35
CA GLN A 480 -18.74 -4.32 7.21
C GLN A 480 -19.57 -5.58 7.00
N ALA A 481 -20.83 -5.40 6.61
CA ALA A 481 -21.70 -6.52 6.26
C ALA A 481 -21.16 -7.31 5.05
N LYS A 482 -20.42 -6.65 4.15
CA LYS A 482 -19.86 -7.26 2.96
C LYS A 482 -18.59 -6.52 2.53
N VAL A 483 -17.46 -7.20 2.53
CA VAL A 483 -16.17 -6.61 2.14
C VAL A 483 -15.97 -6.76 0.62
N PRO A 484 -15.73 -5.68 -0.13
CA PRO A 484 -15.38 -5.76 -1.54
C PRO A 484 -13.95 -6.33 -1.72
N VAL A 485 -13.83 -7.32 -2.59
CA VAL A 485 -12.58 -8.01 -2.95
C VAL A 485 -12.37 -7.85 -4.45
N TYR A 486 -11.48 -6.94 -4.83
CA TYR A 486 -11.15 -6.64 -6.22
C TYR A 486 -10.01 -7.54 -6.71
N LEU A 487 -10.20 -8.19 -7.87
CA LEU A 487 -9.10 -8.85 -8.59
C LEU A 487 -8.59 -7.92 -9.69
N ALA A 488 -7.35 -7.49 -9.57
CA ALA A 488 -6.71 -6.49 -10.43
C ALA A 488 -5.29 -6.90 -10.84
N HIS A 489 -4.61 -6.05 -11.61
CA HIS A 489 -3.20 -6.23 -11.98
C HIS A 489 -2.33 -5.11 -11.38
N ASN A 490 -1.01 -5.17 -11.56
CA ASN A 490 -0.06 -4.14 -11.10
C ASN A 490 0.67 -3.47 -12.28
N LEU A 491 -0.05 -3.14 -13.36
CA LEU A 491 0.54 -2.53 -14.57
C LEU A 491 0.20 -1.03 -14.71
N GLY A 492 -0.66 -0.49 -13.85
CA GLY A 492 -1.16 0.89 -13.91
C GLY A 492 -2.10 1.13 -15.09
N GLY A 493 -2.43 2.41 -15.34
CA GLY A 493 -3.28 2.83 -16.46
C GLY A 493 -4.73 3.12 -16.04
N GLY A 494 -5.64 3.15 -17.02
CA GLY A 494 -7.03 3.56 -16.78
C GLY A 494 -7.80 2.64 -15.82
N ALA A 495 -7.57 1.33 -15.87
CA ALA A 495 -8.17 0.37 -14.96
C ALA A 495 -7.71 0.57 -13.51
N GLU A 496 -6.43 0.89 -13.30
CA GLU A 496 -5.89 1.20 -11.97
C GLU A 496 -6.52 2.48 -11.40
N HIS A 497 -6.59 3.56 -12.19
CA HIS A 497 -7.21 4.81 -11.74
C HIS A 497 -8.71 4.66 -11.43
N TYR A 498 -9.40 3.78 -12.16
CA TYR A 498 -10.78 3.41 -11.83
C TYR A 498 -10.84 2.68 -10.49
N LEU A 499 -9.97 1.68 -10.28
CA LEU A 499 -9.91 0.91 -9.05
C LEU A 499 -9.57 1.78 -7.83
N GLU A 500 -8.58 2.67 -7.94
CA GLU A 500 -8.19 3.62 -6.89
C GLU A 500 -9.39 4.46 -6.41
N ARG A 501 -10.24 4.92 -7.34
CA ARG A 501 -11.47 5.67 -7.00
C ARG A 501 -12.51 4.80 -6.35
N ARG A 502 -12.66 3.58 -6.86
CA ARG A 502 -13.63 2.63 -6.31
C ARG A 502 -13.26 2.28 -4.87
N ILE A 503 -11.99 2.02 -4.61
CA ILE A 503 -11.43 1.83 -3.27
C ILE A 503 -11.70 3.08 -2.43
N ALA A 504 -11.38 4.29 -2.92
CA ALA A 504 -11.64 5.52 -2.17
C ALA A 504 -13.11 5.65 -1.72
N GLY A 505 -14.07 5.35 -2.61
CA GLY A 505 -15.49 5.32 -2.25
C GLY A 505 -15.86 4.19 -1.29
N ASP A 506 -15.25 3.02 -1.40
CA ASP A 506 -15.46 1.91 -0.45
C ASP A 506 -14.85 2.20 0.93
N LEU A 507 -13.79 3.01 1.00
CA LEU A 507 -13.17 3.45 2.25
C LEU A 507 -14.08 4.41 3.03
N ASP A 508 -14.87 5.24 2.33
CA ASP A 508 -15.93 6.02 2.99
C ASP A 508 -16.98 5.10 3.64
N ALA A 509 -17.18 3.90 3.08
CA ALA A 509 -18.06 2.87 3.62
C ALA A 509 -17.34 1.88 4.56
N GLY A 510 -16.01 1.92 4.69
CA GLY A 510 -15.18 1.11 5.60
C GLY A 510 -13.84 0.60 5.01
N THR A 511 -13.81 -0.61 4.45
CA THR A 511 -12.59 -1.32 4.00
C THR A 511 -12.74 -1.91 2.60
N ALA A 512 -11.62 -2.12 1.91
CA ALA A 512 -11.57 -2.83 0.63
C ALA A 512 -10.35 -3.74 0.56
N VAL A 513 -10.49 -4.87 -0.13
CA VAL A 513 -9.39 -5.81 -0.37
C VAL A 513 -9.08 -5.85 -1.86
N VAL A 514 -7.80 -5.84 -2.21
CA VAL A 514 -7.34 -5.98 -3.60
C VAL A 514 -6.40 -7.19 -3.68
N LEU A 515 -6.75 -8.13 -4.54
CA LEU A 515 -5.91 -9.24 -4.96
C LEU A 515 -5.30 -8.91 -6.32
N ARG A 516 -4.03 -8.52 -6.34
CA ARG A 516 -3.31 -8.27 -7.58
C ARG A 516 -2.72 -9.56 -8.15
N ALA A 517 -3.04 -9.84 -9.41
CA ALA A 517 -2.52 -10.96 -10.17
C ALA A 517 -1.26 -10.53 -10.95
N GLY A 518 -0.18 -11.28 -10.77
CA GLY A 518 1.11 -11.03 -11.41
C GLY A 518 1.94 -9.94 -10.75
N GLY A 519 3.19 -9.81 -11.20
CA GLY A 519 4.20 -8.98 -10.54
C GLY A 519 5.48 -9.76 -10.25
N ALA A 520 6.17 -9.41 -9.16
CA ALA A 520 7.35 -10.14 -8.69
C ALA A 520 6.98 -11.56 -8.21
N ARG A 521 5.87 -11.67 -7.49
CA ARG A 521 5.19 -12.92 -7.12
C ARG A 521 3.90 -13.11 -7.93
N ALA A 522 3.31 -14.30 -7.84
CA ALA A 522 2.05 -14.61 -8.50
C ALA A 522 0.89 -13.76 -7.99
N TRP A 523 0.86 -13.48 -6.68
CA TRP A 523 -0.21 -12.76 -6.00
C TRP A 523 0.33 -11.69 -5.06
N GLN A 524 -0.39 -10.58 -4.97
CA GLN A 524 -0.26 -9.60 -3.91
C GLN A 524 -1.64 -9.33 -3.32
N ILE A 525 -1.74 -9.35 -1.99
CA ILE A 525 -2.98 -9.07 -1.26
C ILE A 525 -2.78 -7.74 -0.55
N GLU A 526 -3.76 -6.86 -0.71
CA GLU A 526 -3.80 -5.54 -0.11
C GLU A 526 -5.11 -5.38 0.65
N LEU A 527 -5.04 -4.90 1.89
CA LEU A 527 -6.19 -4.46 2.66
C LEU A 527 -6.08 -2.95 2.87
N HIS A 528 -7.02 -2.24 2.27
CA HIS A 528 -7.14 -0.79 2.34
C HIS A 528 -8.15 -0.42 3.42
N SER A 529 -7.79 0.55 4.25
CA SER A 529 -8.64 1.11 5.31
C SER A 529 -8.34 2.58 5.53
N ILE A 530 -9.20 3.30 6.25
CA ILE A 530 -8.93 4.66 6.72
C ILE A 530 -7.68 4.77 7.62
N GLN A 531 -7.25 3.67 8.24
CA GLN A 531 -6.03 3.62 9.06
C GLN A 531 -4.76 3.44 8.23
N GLY A 532 -4.90 3.08 6.94
CA GLY A 532 -3.79 2.84 6.02
C GLY A 532 -3.91 1.50 5.29
N LEU A 533 -2.77 1.08 4.72
CA LEU A 533 -2.63 -0.09 3.86
C LEU A 533 -1.80 -1.18 4.56
N VAL A 534 -2.34 -2.40 4.59
CA VAL A 534 -1.60 -3.62 4.93
C VAL A 534 -1.47 -4.44 3.65
N ARG A 535 -0.29 -4.97 3.35
CA ARG A 535 -0.10 -5.77 2.14
C ARG A 535 0.95 -6.84 2.27
N GLY A 536 0.84 -7.88 1.44
CA GLY A 536 1.87 -8.90 1.27
C GLY A 536 1.77 -9.65 -0.05
N GLU A 537 2.86 -10.28 -0.45
CA GLU A 537 3.02 -10.99 -1.72
C GLU A 537 3.27 -12.49 -1.51
N THR A 538 2.76 -13.34 -2.39
CA THR A 538 3.00 -14.80 -2.33
C THR A 538 2.90 -15.46 -3.70
N ASP A 539 3.64 -16.55 -3.88
CA ASP A 539 3.45 -17.47 -5.01
C ASP A 539 2.43 -18.58 -4.68
N ASP A 540 2.01 -18.70 -3.42
CA ASP A 540 1.12 -19.75 -2.95
C ASP A 540 -0.37 -19.34 -3.00
N THR A 541 -1.07 -19.88 -3.99
CA THR A 541 -2.52 -19.70 -4.14
C THR A 541 -3.33 -20.41 -3.03
N LYS A 542 -2.80 -21.45 -2.38
CA LYS A 542 -3.47 -22.07 -1.22
C LYS A 542 -3.56 -21.05 -0.08
N LEU A 543 -2.47 -20.35 0.23
CA LEU A 543 -2.48 -19.27 1.22
C LEU A 543 -3.47 -18.16 0.86
N VAL A 544 -3.52 -17.73 -0.42
CA VAL A 544 -4.49 -16.72 -0.88
C VAL A 544 -5.93 -17.14 -0.56
N ARG A 545 -6.29 -18.39 -0.83
CA ARG A 545 -7.63 -18.93 -0.51
C ARG A 545 -7.90 -18.90 0.99
N GLN A 546 -6.95 -19.37 1.79
CA GLN A 546 -7.09 -19.41 3.25
C GLN A 546 -7.26 -18.02 3.84
N LEU A 547 -6.51 -17.03 3.34
CA LEU A 547 -6.63 -15.63 3.76
C LEU A 547 -7.99 -15.04 3.38
N LEU A 548 -8.45 -15.21 2.13
CA LEU A 548 -9.73 -14.66 1.70
C LEU A 548 -10.95 -15.36 2.32
N GLN A 549 -10.80 -16.60 2.80
CA GLN A 549 -11.81 -17.30 3.59
C GLN A 549 -12.05 -16.67 4.98
N LEU A 550 -11.12 -15.85 5.48
CA LEU A 550 -11.31 -15.08 6.71
C LEU A 550 -12.37 -13.96 6.55
N LEU A 551 -12.80 -13.69 5.32
CA LEU A 551 -13.91 -12.78 5.00
C LEU A 551 -15.21 -13.59 4.79
N PRO A 552 -16.06 -13.72 5.82
CA PRO A 552 -17.26 -14.56 5.76
C PRO A 552 -18.32 -14.01 4.80
N HIS A 553 -18.34 -12.69 4.59
CA HIS A 553 -19.23 -12.03 3.65
C HIS A 553 -18.42 -11.10 2.76
N ARG A 554 -18.29 -11.48 1.49
CA ARG A 554 -17.51 -10.73 0.49
C ARG A 554 -18.30 -10.46 -0.78
N ALA A 555 -17.93 -9.39 -1.48
CA ALA A 555 -18.29 -9.17 -2.86
C ALA A 555 -17.03 -9.37 -3.70
N VAL A 556 -17.00 -10.35 -4.58
CA VAL A 556 -15.85 -10.56 -5.47
C VAL A 556 -16.09 -9.79 -6.75
N ILE A 557 -15.16 -8.90 -7.10
CA ILE A 557 -15.22 -8.07 -8.30
C ILE A 557 -13.97 -8.32 -9.12
N TYR A 558 -14.11 -8.93 -10.28
CA TYR A 558 -13.03 -8.97 -11.26
C TYR A 558 -12.96 -7.65 -12.02
N SER A 559 -11.79 -7.01 -12.01
CA SER A 559 -11.51 -5.82 -12.80
C SER A 559 -10.59 -6.15 -13.98
N CYS A 560 -9.41 -6.73 -13.73
CA CYS A 560 -8.47 -7.12 -14.78
C CYS A 560 -7.42 -8.10 -14.25
N GLY A 561 -7.11 -9.16 -15.00
CA GLY A 561 -6.09 -10.16 -14.66
C GLY A 561 -4.86 -10.17 -15.58
N VAL A 562 -4.72 -9.14 -16.44
CA VAL A 562 -3.63 -9.08 -17.43
C VAL A 562 -2.27 -9.14 -16.73
N GLY A 563 -1.49 -10.17 -17.08
CA GLY A 563 -0.15 -10.38 -16.54
C GLY A 563 -0.08 -11.38 -15.38
N ALA A 564 -1.17 -12.07 -15.06
CA ALA A 564 -1.17 -13.25 -14.19
C ALA A 564 -0.13 -14.29 -14.63
N HIS A 565 0.52 -14.94 -13.65
CA HIS A 565 1.52 -16.00 -13.92
C HIS A 565 0.89 -17.28 -14.45
N ASP A 566 -0.25 -17.66 -13.88
CA ASP A 566 -1.12 -18.72 -14.38
C ASP A 566 -2.47 -18.08 -14.77
N PRO A 567 -2.74 -17.92 -16.07
CA PRO A 567 -3.91 -17.18 -16.50
C PRO A 567 -5.23 -17.93 -16.29
N LEU A 568 -5.25 -19.27 -16.38
CA LEU A 568 -6.46 -20.07 -16.17
C LEU A 568 -6.78 -20.27 -14.68
N LEU A 569 -5.81 -20.02 -13.80
CA LEU A 569 -6.05 -20.01 -12.36
C LEU A 569 -6.92 -18.82 -11.93
N VAL A 570 -6.88 -17.69 -12.66
CA VAL A 570 -7.69 -16.51 -12.35
C VAL A 570 -9.19 -16.80 -12.41
N PRO A 571 -9.78 -17.26 -13.54
CA PRO A 571 -11.21 -17.57 -13.59
C PRO A 571 -11.63 -18.69 -12.63
N LYS A 572 -10.76 -19.68 -12.41
CA LYS A 572 -11.00 -20.73 -11.41
C LYS A 572 -11.10 -20.16 -9.99
N LEU A 573 -10.17 -19.28 -9.62
CA LEU A 573 -10.16 -18.63 -8.31
C LEU A 573 -11.38 -17.70 -8.14
N LEU A 574 -11.80 -16.98 -9.19
CA LEU A 574 -13.02 -16.18 -9.14
C LEU A 574 -14.26 -17.01 -8.83
N GLY A 575 -14.41 -18.18 -9.48
CA GLY A 575 -15.50 -19.11 -9.19
C GLY A 575 -15.45 -19.60 -7.74
N GLU A 576 -14.29 -20.08 -7.27
CA GLU A 576 -14.09 -20.53 -5.89
C GLU A 576 -14.40 -19.43 -4.87
N LEU A 577 -13.92 -18.20 -5.08
CA LEU A 577 -14.16 -17.08 -4.18
C LEU A 577 -15.60 -16.57 -4.24
N GLY A 578 -16.27 -16.72 -5.38
CA GLY A 578 -17.66 -16.33 -5.61
C GLY A 578 -18.69 -17.30 -5.04
N GLN A 579 -18.33 -18.56 -4.75
CA GLN A 579 -19.26 -19.54 -4.18
C GLN A 579 -19.88 -19.06 -2.87
N GLY A 580 -21.21 -18.94 -2.83
CA GLY A 580 -21.95 -18.42 -1.66
C GLY A 580 -21.86 -16.90 -1.47
N HIS A 581 -21.28 -16.18 -2.44
CA HIS A 581 -21.06 -14.74 -2.42
C HIS A 581 -21.49 -14.10 -3.75
N SER A 582 -21.46 -12.77 -3.84
CA SER A 582 -21.67 -12.14 -5.15
C SER A 582 -20.38 -12.14 -5.94
N LEU A 583 -20.47 -12.50 -7.22
CA LEU A 583 -19.40 -12.35 -8.20
C LEU A 583 -19.84 -11.39 -9.31
N GLU A 584 -19.09 -10.31 -9.49
CA GLU A 584 -19.19 -9.39 -10.62
C GLU A 584 -17.95 -9.50 -11.49
N ILE A 585 -18.13 -9.57 -12.81
CA ILE A 585 -17.02 -9.56 -13.77
C ILE A 585 -17.11 -8.31 -14.64
N GLN A 586 -16.13 -7.43 -14.53
CA GLN A 586 -16.05 -6.18 -15.28
C GLN A 586 -15.08 -6.33 -16.46
N PHE A 587 -15.53 -5.94 -17.66
CA PHE A 587 -14.72 -5.99 -18.88
C PHE A 587 -13.97 -4.67 -19.09
N HIS A 588 -12.94 -4.42 -18.27
CA HIS A 588 -12.00 -3.30 -18.49
C HIS A 588 -11.09 -3.56 -19.70
N ASP A 589 -10.96 -4.82 -20.11
CA ASP A 589 -10.31 -5.27 -21.32
C ASP A 589 -10.99 -6.56 -21.82
N PHE A 590 -10.51 -7.09 -22.96
CA PHE A 590 -11.03 -8.34 -23.53
C PHE A 590 -10.20 -9.56 -23.15
N TRP A 591 -9.42 -9.50 -22.05
CA TRP A 591 -8.64 -10.64 -21.58
C TRP A 591 -9.50 -11.86 -21.26
N PRO A 592 -10.72 -11.74 -20.69
CA PRO A 592 -11.61 -12.89 -20.57
C PRO A 592 -11.89 -13.57 -21.90
N ILE A 593 -12.08 -12.81 -22.99
CA ILE A 593 -12.36 -13.35 -24.34
C ILE A 593 -11.13 -14.00 -24.96
N SER A 594 -9.94 -13.39 -24.80
CA SER A 594 -8.73 -13.82 -25.48
C SER A 594 -7.45 -13.42 -24.73
N PRO A 595 -6.37 -14.25 -24.78
CA PRO A 595 -5.05 -13.86 -24.29
C PRO A 595 -4.53 -12.54 -24.86
N SER A 596 -4.86 -12.24 -26.12
CA SER A 596 -4.76 -10.88 -26.66
C SER A 596 -5.91 -10.07 -26.11
N TYR A 597 -5.70 -9.45 -24.94
CA TYR A 597 -6.67 -8.56 -24.30
C TYR A 597 -7.09 -7.37 -25.18
N THR A 598 -6.35 -7.14 -26.29
CA THR A 598 -6.66 -6.14 -27.30
C THR A 598 -7.41 -6.64 -28.53
N LEU A 599 -7.63 -7.95 -28.64
CA LEU A 599 -8.16 -8.63 -29.82
C LEU A 599 -7.34 -8.41 -31.11
N LEU A 600 -6.15 -7.81 -31.02
CA LEU A 600 -5.21 -7.71 -32.12
C LEU A 600 -4.53 -9.06 -32.35
N ASN A 601 -4.35 -9.42 -33.61
CA ASN A 601 -3.61 -10.59 -34.03
C ASN A 601 -2.08 -10.36 -33.95
N SER A 602 -1.27 -11.36 -34.31
CA SER A 602 0.20 -11.28 -34.23
C SER A 602 0.82 -10.22 -35.15
N ALA A 603 0.11 -9.82 -36.21
CA ALA A 603 0.48 -8.72 -37.10
C ALA A 603 0.07 -7.34 -36.55
N GLY A 604 -0.67 -7.28 -35.44
CA GLY A 604 -1.17 -6.05 -34.84
C GLY A 604 -2.41 -5.49 -35.55
N VAL A 605 -3.18 -6.34 -36.21
CA VAL A 605 -4.41 -5.97 -36.94
C VAL A 605 -5.62 -6.55 -36.21
N TYR A 606 -6.69 -5.76 -36.10
CA TYR A 606 -7.98 -6.22 -35.62
C TYR A 606 -8.80 -6.80 -36.79
N GLN A 607 -9.29 -8.04 -36.66
CA GLN A 607 -10.06 -8.74 -37.70
C GLN A 607 -11.41 -9.26 -37.18
N GLY A 608 -11.90 -8.70 -36.07
CA GLY A 608 -13.05 -9.23 -35.34
C GLY A 608 -12.64 -10.23 -34.25
N LEU A 609 -13.61 -10.96 -33.71
CA LEU A 609 -13.35 -12.00 -32.73
C LEU A 609 -12.67 -13.22 -33.39
N PRO A 610 -11.60 -13.75 -32.80
CA PRO A 610 -10.97 -14.97 -33.28
C PRO A 610 -11.90 -16.18 -33.08
N ASP A 611 -11.93 -17.10 -34.06
CA ASP A 611 -12.67 -18.35 -33.97
C ASP A 611 -12.00 -19.33 -33.00
N PRO A 612 -12.64 -19.74 -31.90
CA PRO A 612 -12.04 -20.65 -30.91
C PRO A 612 -11.63 -22.01 -31.48
N ALA A 613 -12.39 -22.55 -32.45
CA ALA A 613 -12.15 -23.88 -32.99
C ALA A 613 -11.07 -23.90 -34.11
N GLY A 614 -10.84 -22.76 -34.77
CA GLY A 614 -9.99 -22.65 -35.95
C GLY A 614 -8.82 -21.66 -35.84
N ASN A 615 -8.65 -20.98 -34.70
CA ASN A 615 -7.61 -19.96 -34.56
C ASN A 615 -6.20 -20.56 -34.70
N THR A 616 -5.42 -19.99 -35.62
CA THR A 616 -4.00 -20.33 -35.83
C THR A 616 -3.05 -19.21 -35.42
N ASP A 617 -3.58 -18.03 -35.03
CA ASP A 617 -2.76 -16.90 -34.65
C ASP A 617 -2.34 -16.99 -33.18
N ARG A 618 -1.02 -16.97 -32.96
CA ARG A 618 -0.38 -17.08 -31.65
C ARG A 618 -0.67 -15.94 -30.68
N ALA A 619 -1.20 -14.81 -31.16
CA ALA A 619 -1.60 -13.71 -30.27
C ALA A 619 -2.78 -14.10 -29.37
N HIS A 620 -3.63 -15.03 -29.83
CA HIS A 620 -4.81 -15.50 -29.10
C HIS A 620 -4.57 -16.80 -28.35
N GLU A 621 -3.30 -17.14 -28.13
CA GLU A 621 -2.87 -18.31 -27.36
C GLU A 621 -2.08 -17.84 -26.14
N ALA A 622 -2.16 -18.62 -25.07
CA ALA A 622 -1.38 -18.38 -23.86
C ALA A 622 -0.41 -19.53 -23.59
N VAL A 623 0.54 -19.26 -22.71
CA VAL A 623 1.45 -20.28 -22.17
C VAL A 623 1.24 -20.30 -20.67
N GLY A 624 0.71 -21.41 -20.17
CA GLY A 624 0.53 -21.67 -18.75
C GLY A 624 1.83 -22.08 -18.04
N PRO A 625 1.75 -22.40 -16.74
CA PRO A 625 2.87 -22.93 -15.98
C PRO A 625 3.51 -24.16 -16.65
N GLY A 626 4.84 -24.27 -16.56
CA GLY A 626 5.58 -25.38 -17.16
C GLY A 626 5.70 -25.33 -18.70
N GLY A 627 5.22 -24.26 -19.35
CA GLY A 627 5.32 -24.10 -20.80
C GLY A 627 4.15 -24.75 -21.57
N VAL A 628 3.10 -25.17 -20.88
CA VAL A 628 1.90 -25.75 -21.50
C VAL A 628 1.21 -24.69 -22.34
N ARG A 629 0.96 -24.98 -23.62
CA ARG A 629 0.21 -24.09 -24.50
C ARG A 629 -1.28 -24.21 -24.17
N ILE A 630 -1.94 -23.07 -24.07
CA ILE A 630 -3.38 -22.94 -23.86
C ILE A 630 -3.94 -22.30 -25.12
N ASP A 631 -4.81 -23.02 -25.83
CA ASP A 631 -5.48 -22.49 -27.00
C ASP A 631 -6.67 -21.60 -26.61
N LEU A 632 -7.29 -20.99 -27.62
CA LEU A 632 -8.39 -20.06 -27.41
C LEU A 632 -9.67 -20.75 -26.92
N ALA A 633 -9.91 -22.01 -27.30
CA ALA A 633 -11.10 -22.74 -26.87
C ALA A 633 -11.03 -23.06 -25.38
N ASP A 634 -9.89 -23.60 -24.92
CA ASP A 634 -9.63 -23.85 -23.49
C ASP A 634 -9.69 -22.55 -22.68
N TRP A 635 -9.15 -21.46 -23.24
CA TRP A 635 -9.21 -20.13 -22.63
C TRP A 635 -10.65 -19.67 -22.41
N GLN A 636 -11.46 -19.69 -23.47
CA GLN A 636 -12.83 -19.24 -23.39
C GLN A 636 -13.69 -20.16 -22.54
N GLN A 637 -13.43 -21.47 -22.54
CA GLN A 637 -14.12 -22.41 -21.65
C GLN A 637 -13.86 -22.06 -20.18
N GLY A 638 -12.59 -21.83 -19.79
CA GLY A 638 -12.22 -21.47 -18.42
C GLY A 638 -12.92 -20.19 -17.95
N TRP A 639 -12.92 -19.15 -18.78
CA TRP A 639 -13.62 -17.89 -18.49
C TRP A 639 -15.15 -18.02 -18.52
N GLY A 640 -15.69 -18.81 -19.45
CA GLY A 640 -17.11 -19.10 -19.56
C GLY A 640 -17.68 -19.67 -18.26
N CYS A 641 -16.99 -20.62 -17.64
CA CYS A 641 -17.40 -21.18 -16.34
C CYS A 641 -17.46 -20.12 -15.23
N ALA A 642 -16.56 -19.13 -15.21
CA ALA A 642 -16.58 -18.04 -14.23
C ALA A 642 -17.69 -17.02 -14.52
N LEU A 643 -17.93 -16.70 -15.80
CA LEU A 643 -19.01 -15.82 -16.25
C LEU A 643 -20.39 -16.41 -15.97
N GLU A 644 -20.57 -17.71 -16.13
CA GLU A 644 -21.81 -18.41 -15.80
C GLU A 644 -22.11 -18.38 -14.29
N GLN A 645 -21.08 -18.36 -13.44
CA GLN A 645 -21.24 -18.22 -11.99
C GLN A 645 -21.44 -16.77 -11.56
N ALA A 646 -21.02 -15.79 -12.39
CA ALA A 646 -21.21 -14.39 -12.08
C ALA A 646 -22.70 -14.06 -11.99
N GLY A 647 -23.05 -13.26 -10.97
CA GLY A 647 -24.39 -12.70 -10.82
C GLY A 647 -24.60 -11.47 -11.70
N LYS A 648 -23.51 -10.81 -12.11
CA LYS A 648 -23.50 -9.61 -12.93
C LYS A 648 -22.25 -9.55 -13.80
N ILE A 649 -22.41 -9.17 -15.06
CA ILE A 649 -21.33 -8.88 -15.99
C ILE A 649 -21.43 -7.41 -16.41
N THR A 650 -20.40 -6.63 -16.10
CA THR A 650 -20.40 -5.18 -16.39
C THR A 650 -19.53 -4.88 -17.60
N VAL A 651 -20.11 -4.19 -18.58
CA VAL A 651 -19.40 -3.66 -19.77
C VAL A 651 -19.60 -2.15 -19.86
N PHE A 652 -18.73 -1.45 -20.59
CA PHE A 652 -18.69 0.02 -20.58
C PHE A 652 -19.20 0.69 -21.87
N SER A 653 -19.65 -0.11 -22.84
CA SER A 653 -20.17 0.37 -24.13
C SER A 653 -21.01 -0.72 -24.82
N ASP A 654 -21.88 -0.31 -25.74
CA ASP A 654 -22.65 -1.24 -26.60
C ASP A 654 -21.73 -2.11 -27.46
N SER A 655 -20.59 -1.55 -27.91
CA SER A 655 -19.59 -2.32 -28.68
C SER A 655 -19.01 -3.45 -27.84
N SER A 656 -18.67 -3.17 -26.58
CA SER A 656 -18.20 -4.21 -25.64
C SER A 656 -19.28 -5.24 -25.38
N LYS A 657 -20.55 -4.82 -25.19
CA LYS A 657 -21.68 -5.75 -25.03
C LYS A 657 -21.79 -6.71 -26.22
N ALA A 658 -21.72 -6.20 -27.45
CA ALA A 658 -21.82 -7.01 -28.66
C ALA A 658 -20.70 -8.06 -28.74
N LEU A 659 -19.45 -7.66 -28.45
CA LEU A 659 -18.30 -8.57 -28.46
C LEU A 659 -18.39 -9.64 -27.37
N VAL A 660 -18.78 -9.25 -26.14
CA VAL A 660 -18.95 -10.21 -25.04
C VAL A 660 -20.10 -11.17 -25.32
N ALA A 661 -21.23 -10.68 -25.84
CA ALA A 661 -22.37 -11.51 -26.20
C ALA A 661 -22.07 -12.50 -27.33
N GLN A 662 -21.23 -12.11 -28.29
CA GLN A 662 -20.78 -13.00 -29.36
C GLN A 662 -19.82 -14.08 -28.85
N ALA A 663 -18.91 -13.74 -27.93
CA ALA A 663 -17.98 -14.69 -27.34
C ALA A 663 -18.65 -15.65 -26.34
N TYR A 664 -19.64 -15.15 -25.58
CA TYR A 664 -20.35 -15.90 -24.54
C TYR A 664 -21.87 -15.75 -24.66
N PRO A 665 -22.51 -16.41 -25.64
CA PRO A 665 -23.95 -16.31 -25.85
C PRO A 665 -24.79 -16.75 -24.65
N GLN A 666 -24.24 -17.61 -23.79
CA GLN A 666 -24.93 -18.21 -22.66
C GLN A 666 -25.07 -17.30 -21.43
N VAL A 667 -24.44 -16.12 -21.42
CA VAL A 667 -24.50 -15.16 -20.30
C VAL A 667 -25.04 -13.78 -20.69
N VAL A 668 -25.65 -13.67 -21.88
CA VAL A 668 -26.12 -12.40 -22.46
C VAL A 668 -27.12 -11.67 -21.57
N ASP A 669 -27.98 -12.42 -20.89
CA ASP A 669 -28.99 -11.94 -19.94
C ASP A 669 -28.39 -11.29 -18.69
N LYS A 670 -27.10 -11.53 -18.41
CA LYS A 670 -26.37 -10.99 -17.26
C LYS A 670 -25.54 -9.75 -17.59
N ILE A 671 -25.47 -9.35 -18.86
CA ILE A 671 -24.63 -8.24 -19.32
C ILE A 671 -25.34 -6.90 -19.11
N GLU A 672 -24.79 -6.09 -18.21
CA GLU A 672 -25.21 -4.73 -17.92
C GLU A 672 -24.21 -3.71 -18.46
N ILE A 673 -24.71 -2.67 -19.15
CA ILE A 673 -23.87 -1.57 -19.62
C ILE A 673 -23.85 -0.49 -18.52
N THR A 674 -22.67 -0.17 -18.01
CA THR A 674 -22.46 0.91 -17.04
C THR A 674 -21.33 1.80 -17.55
N PRO A 675 -21.59 2.83 -18.38
CA PRO A 675 -20.54 3.66 -18.97
C PRO A 675 -19.71 4.37 -17.90
N HIS A 676 -18.42 4.58 -18.17
CA HIS A 676 -17.60 5.45 -17.32
C HIS A 676 -17.93 6.92 -17.58
N HIS A 677 -17.78 7.75 -16.55
CA HIS A 677 -17.91 9.20 -16.63
C HIS A 677 -16.55 9.87 -16.62
N LEU A 678 -16.48 11.08 -17.18
CA LEU A 678 -15.28 11.89 -17.09
C LEU A 678 -14.91 12.16 -15.64
N LEU A 679 -13.61 12.17 -15.41
CA LEU A 679 -13.03 12.28 -14.09
C LEU A 679 -13.15 13.70 -13.50
N HIS A 680 -13.16 14.70 -14.38
CA HIS A 680 -13.33 16.12 -14.11
C HIS A 680 -13.94 16.78 -15.34
N ASP A 681 -14.64 17.89 -15.14
CA ASP A 681 -15.16 18.70 -16.24
C ASP A 681 -14.01 19.29 -17.05
N VAL A 682 -14.05 19.09 -18.37
CA VAL A 682 -13.17 19.75 -19.32
C VAL A 682 -13.99 20.89 -19.94
N PRO A 683 -13.57 22.16 -19.78
CA PRO A 683 -14.33 23.27 -20.32
C PRO A 683 -14.24 23.26 -21.85
N GLN A 684 -15.35 23.63 -22.49
CA GLN A 684 -15.34 23.87 -23.93
C GLN A 684 -14.43 25.05 -24.28
N VAL A 685 -13.72 24.92 -25.40
CA VAL A 685 -12.74 25.90 -25.85
C VAL A 685 -12.87 26.13 -27.34
N ALA A 686 -12.66 27.39 -27.75
CA ALA A 686 -12.59 27.72 -29.17
C ALA A 686 -11.40 27.00 -29.83
N PRO A 687 -11.53 26.60 -31.12
CA PRO A 687 -10.44 26.02 -31.87
C PRO A 687 -9.19 26.90 -31.82
N GLY A 688 -8.06 26.28 -31.47
CA GLY A 688 -6.76 26.95 -31.53
C GLY A 688 -6.44 27.33 -32.97
N GLN A 689 -5.79 28.48 -33.14
CA GLN A 689 -5.31 28.96 -34.44
C GLN A 689 -3.78 29.01 -34.41
N ALA A 690 -3.13 28.30 -35.33
CA ALA A 690 -1.70 28.46 -35.54
C ALA A 690 -1.44 29.84 -36.18
N PRO A 691 -0.35 30.54 -35.79
CA PRO A 691 -0.05 31.89 -36.31
C PRO A 691 0.07 31.97 -37.84
N ASP A 692 0.35 30.85 -38.50
CA ASP A 692 0.54 30.72 -39.94
C ASP A 692 -0.61 29.98 -40.65
N GLY A 693 -1.73 29.74 -39.96
CA GLY A 693 -2.94 29.14 -40.54
C GLY A 693 -2.87 27.64 -40.80
N VAL A 694 -1.72 26.98 -40.58
CA VAL A 694 -1.59 25.52 -40.75
C VAL A 694 -2.35 24.79 -39.63
N PRO A 695 -3.31 23.89 -39.93
CA PRO A 695 -4.10 23.22 -38.91
C PRO A 695 -3.23 22.32 -38.03
N VAL A 696 -3.51 22.31 -36.74
CA VAL A 696 -2.81 21.45 -35.77
C VAL A 696 -3.74 20.36 -35.27
N ILE A 697 -3.28 19.13 -35.42
CA ILE A 697 -3.89 17.89 -34.94
C ILE A 697 -3.30 17.58 -33.57
N GLY A 698 -4.16 17.54 -32.56
CA GLY A 698 -3.85 17.07 -31.22
C GLY A 698 -4.10 15.58 -31.07
N VAL A 699 -3.31 14.92 -30.22
CA VAL A 699 -3.55 13.56 -29.74
C VAL A 699 -3.39 13.55 -28.22
N LEU A 700 -4.32 12.95 -27.49
CA LEU A 700 -4.29 12.84 -26.03
C LEU A 700 -3.88 11.44 -25.57
N GLY A 701 -3.12 11.40 -24.48
CA GLY A 701 -2.87 10.19 -23.70
C GLY A 701 -1.55 9.47 -23.98
N ASN A 702 -1.38 8.33 -23.31
CA ASN A 702 -0.20 7.48 -23.44
C ASN A 702 -0.38 6.49 -24.60
N ILE A 703 0.34 6.70 -25.70
CA ILE A 703 0.15 5.99 -26.96
C ILE A 703 1.14 4.82 -27.10
N GLY A 704 0.62 3.61 -26.90
CA GLY A 704 1.30 2.35 -27.20
C GLY A 704 1.04 1.86 -28.63
N VAL A 705 1.53 0.65 -28.95
CA VAL A 705 1.34 0.00 -30.26
C VAL A 705 -0.15 -0.13 -30.59
N GLN A 706 -0.93 -0.68 -29.66
CA GLN A 706 -2.36 -0.90 -29.77
C GLN A 706 -3.17 0.40 -29.86
N LYS A 707 -2.63 1.49 -29.31
CA LYS A 707 -3.24 2.83 -29.39
C LYS A 707 -2.79 3.61 -30.63
N GLY A 708 -2.15 2.97 -31.61
CA GLY A 708 -1.81 3.60 -32.89
C GLY A 708 -0.46 4.32 -32.94
N ALA A 709 0.52 3.94 -32.13
CA ALA A 709 1.86 4.56 -32.19
C ALA A 709 2.49 4.49 -33.60
N ALA A 710 2.24 3.41 -34.35
CA ALA A 710 2.67 3.29 -35.74
C ALA A 710 1.99 4.31 -36.67
N VAL A 711 0.68 4.51 -36.49
CA VAL A 711 -0.12 5.50 -37.24
C VAL A 711 0.44 6.89 -37.03
N LEU A 712 0.72 7.29 -35.79
CA LEU A 712 1.27 8.62 -35.49
C LEU A 712 2.67 8.81 -36.06
N ARG A 713 3.53 7.79 -36.00
CA ARG A 713 4.86 7.84 -36.61
C ARG A 713 4.75 8.07 -38.12
N ASP A 714 3.92 7.29 -38.80
CA ASP A 714 3.82 7.36 -40.25
C ASP A 714 3.12 8.64 -40.73
N LEU A 715 2.09 9.10 -40.01
CA LEU A 715 1.48 10.41 -40.21
C LEU A 715 2.49 11.55 -39.99
N SER A 716 3.29 11.51 -38.93
CA SER A 716 4.29 12.56 -38.67
C SER A 716 5.35 12.66 -39.79
N ARG A 717 5.75 11.52 -40.38
CA ARG A 717 6.70 11.47 -41.49
C ARG A 717 6.12 12.06 -42.77
N TYR A 718 4.84 11.80 -43.02
CA TYR A 718 4.12 12.38 -44.15
C TYR A 718 3.96 13.90 -43.96
N LEU A 719 3.49 14.34 -42.79
CA LEU A 719 3.31 15.76 -42.48
C LEU A 719 4.62 16.56 -42.51
N ALA A 720 5.75 15.94 -42.14
CA ALA A 720 7.08 16.56 -42.25
C ALA A 720 7.49 16.89 -43.69
N ARG A 721 6.92 16.20 -44.69
CA ARG A 721 7.21 16.42 -46.12
C ARG A 721 6.24 17.41 -46.74
N GLU A 722 4.94 17.24 -46.46
CA GLU A 722 3.88 17.95 -47.19
C GLU A 722 3.40 19.23 -46.48
N ASN A 723 3.72 19.42 -45.19
CA ASN A 723 3.33 20.56 -44.36
C ASN A 723 1.82 20.92 -44.40
N ARG A 724 0.95 19.93 -44.68
CA ARG A 724 -0.51 20.09 -44.77
C ARG A 724 -1.18 20.28 -43.40
N ALA A 725 -0.54 19.81 -42.33
CA ALA A 725 -0.97 19.95 -40.94
C ALA A 725 0.22 19.73 -40.00
N ARG A 726 0.06 20.08 -38.71
CA ARG A 726 1.02 19.77 -37.65
C ARG A 726 0.46 18.74 -36.68
N LEU A 727 1.35 17.96 -36.07
CA LEU A 727 0.98 16.94 -35.08
C LEU A 727 1.57 17.27 -33.71
N VAL A 728 0.71 17.29 -32.69
CA VAL A 728 1.11 17.44 -31.29
C VAL A 728 0.50 16.34 -30.45
N LEU A 729 1.36 15.55 -29.81
CA LEU A 729 0.96 14.56 -28.81
C LEU A 729 1.08 15.18 -27.41
N ILE A 730 -0.04 15.22 -26.70
CA ILE A 730 -0.12 15.56 -25.28
C ILE A 730 -0.24 14.25 -24.51
N GLY A 731 0.85 13.86 -23.86
CA GLY A 731 1.05 12.54 -23.26
C GLY A 731 2.40 11.96 -23.67
N SER A 732 2.53 10.63 -23.52
CA SER A 732 3.75 9.90 -23.87
C SER A 732 3.54 8.97 -25.06
N LEU A 733 4.62 8.68 -25.79
CA LEU A 733 4.64 7.74 -26.91
C LEU A 733 5.60 6.60 -26.62
N ASP A 734 5.29 5.40 -27.08
CA ASP A 734 6.28 4.31 -27.08
C ASP A 734 7.58 4.79 -27.74
N PRO A 735 8.73 4.78 -27.04
CA PRO A 735 10.01 5.26 -27.57
C PRO A 735 10.47 4.56 -28.85
N ALA A 736 9.91 3.39 -29.19
CA ALA A 736 10.16 2.70 -30.46
C ALA A 736 9.54 3.41 -31.68
N TYR A 737 8.58 4.32 -31.48
CA TYR A 737 7.79 4.98 -32.53
C TYR A 737 7.99 6.49 -32.55
N ALA A 738 9.23 6.97 -32.44
CA ALA A 738 9.52 8.40 -32.41
C ALA A 738 8.91 9.15 -33.61
N LEU A 739 8.27 10.29 -33.34
CA LEU A 739 7.69 11.17 -34.34
C LEU A 739 8.79 11.92 -35.11
N ALA A 740 8.53 12.19 -36.39
CA ALA A 740 9.40 13.02 -37.22
C ALA A 740 9.15 14.52 -36.95
N PRO A 741 10.19 15.36 -36.81
CA PRO A 741 10.02 16.82 -36.75
C PRO A 741 9.27 17.33 -37.98
N PRO A 742 8.38 18.34 -37.85
CA PRO A 742 8.21 19.25 -36.70
C PRO A 742 7.21 18.76 -35.63
N ALA A 743 6.74 17.50 -35.67
CA ALA A 743 5.81 16.98 -34.68
C ALA A 743 6.38 17.05 -33.25
N ARG A 744 5.52 17.33 -32.26
CA ARG A 744 5.92 17.54 -30.85
C ARG A 744 5.29 16.53 -29.92
N VAL A 745 6.04 16.12 -28.90
CA VAL A 745 5.53 15.35 -27.76
C VAL A 745 5.67 16.22 -26.52
N HIS A 746 4.56 16.55 -25.86
CA HIS A 746 4.54 17.43 -24.70
C HIS A 746 5.01 16.72 -23.42
N GLY A 747 4.59 15.45 -23.23
CA GLY A 747 4.73 14.74 -21.96
C GLY A 747 3.42 14.68 -21.19
N ASN A 748 3.50 14.28 -19.91
CA ASN A 748 2.34 14.14 -19.03
C ASN A 748 1.55 15.45 -18.93
N TYR A 749 0.24 15.34 -18.72
CA TYR A 749 -0.68 16.45 -18.57
C TYR A 749 -1.69 16.14 -17.46
N GLU A 750 -2.27 17.19 -16.89
CA GLU A 750 -3.47 17.08 -16.08
C GLU A 750 -4.69 17.56 -16.88
N LEU A 751 -5.89 17.09 -16.53
CA LEU A 751 -7.13 17.45 -17.24
C LEU A 751 -7.36 18.95 -17.31
N ARG A 752 -7.00 19.68 -16.25
CA ARG A 752 -7.09 21.16 -16.18
C ARG A 752 -6.15 21.89 -17.13
N ASP A 753 -5.10 21.23 -17.63
CA ASP A 753 -4.12 21.84 -18.54
C ASP A 753 -4.58 21.83 -20.00
N ILE A 754 -5.53 20.95 -20.36
CA ILE A 754 -5.99 20.75 -21.74
C ILE A 754 -6.34 22.08 -22.44
N PRO A 755 -7.13 23.00 -21.85
CA PRO A 755 -7.44 24.29 -22.47
C PRO A 755 -6.20 25.13 -22.80
N ALA A 756 -5.25 25.21 -21.86
CA ALA A 756 -4.03 25.98 -22.04
C ALA A 756 -3.12 25.35 -23.11
N LEU A 757 -3.08 24.03 -23.18
CA LEU A 757 -2.30 23.28 -24.17
C LEU A 757 -2.89 23.43 -25.58
N ILE A 758 -4.22 23.41 -25.72
CA ILE A 758 -4.90 23.69 -26.98
C ILE A 758 -4.49 25.06 -27.51
N LYS A 759 -4.58 26.10 -26.68
CA LYS A 759 -4.18 27.47 -27.04
C LYS A 759 -2.69 27.57 -27.36
N ARG A 760 -1.82 26.97 -26.54
CA ARG A 760 -0.37 27.00 -26.69
C ARG A 760 0.10 26.41 -28.01
N TYR A 761 -0.51 25.31 -28.44
CA TYR A 761 -0.12 24.59 -29.64
C TYR A 761 -0.98 24.93 -30.87
N GLY A 762 -2.06 25.70 -30.71
CA GLY A 762 -2.99 26.01 -31.78
C GLY A 762 -3.81 24.79 -32.23
N ILE A 763 -4.14 23.87 -31.31
CA ILE A 763 -4.87 22.64 -31.63
C ILE A 763 -6.27 22.97 -32.12
N SER A 764 -6.59 22.49 -33.33
CA SER A 764 -7.88 22.75 -33.99
C SER A 764 -8.78 21.52 -34.07
N ARG A 765 -8.20 20.32 -33.84
CA ARG A 765 -8.88 19.03 -33.99
C ARG A 765 -8.14 17.92 -33.24
N TRP A 766 -8.87 16.87 -32.89
CA TRP A 766 -8.32 15.70 -32.20
C TRP A 766 -8.30 14.46 -33.10
N LEU A 767 -7.25 13.65 -32.94
CA LEU A 767 -7.18 12.29 -33.46
C LEU A 767 -7.06 11.31 -32.30
N ILE A 768 -7.92 10.30 -32.29
CA ILE A 768 -7.82 9.10 -31.44
C ILE A 768 -7.34 7.94 -32.33
N PRO A 769 -6.02 7.66 -32.38
CA PRO A 769 -5.44 6.74 -33.36
C PRO A 769 -5.57 5.25 -32.97
N SER A 770 -6.47 4.91 -32.05
CA SER A 770 -6.54 3.57 -31.46
C SER A 770 -6.97 2.52 -32.49
N ILE A 771 -6.14 1.49 -32.69
CA ILE A 771 -6.33 0.46 -33.75
C ILE A 771 -6.98 -0.82 -33.22
N TRP A 772 -7.45 -0.80 -31.99
CA TRP A 772 -8.16 -1.89 -31.33
C TRP A 772 -9.50 -1.37 -30.79
N PRO A 773 -10.51 -2.22 -30.62
CA PRO A 773 -11.72 -1.81 -29.94
C PRO A 773 -11.39 -1.50 -28.48
N GLU A 774 -11.46 -0.25 -28.03
CA GLU A 774 -11.35 0.05 -26.60
C GLU A 774 -12.68 -0.30 -25.92
N THR A 775 -12.62 -0.85 -24.72
CA THR A 775 -13.81 -1.11 -23.87
C THR A 775 -14.44 0.20 -23.40
N PHE A 776 -13.58 1.17 -23.07
CA PHE A 776 -13.87 2.58 -22.83
C PHE A 776 -12.60 3.41 -23.08
N SER A 777 -12.74 4.65 -23.53
CA SER A 777 -11.60 5.54 -23.79
C SER A 777 -11.75 6.91 -23.11
N TYR A 778 -11.01 7.11 -22.00
CA TYR A 778 -10.96 8.40 -21.31
C TYR A 778 -10.47 9.51 -22.23
N ALA A 779 -9.40 9.27 -22.99
CA ALA A 779 -8.84 10.26 -23.93
C ALA A 779 -9.85 10.71 -25.00
N THR A 780 -10.72 9.82 -25.47
CA THR A 780 -11.81 10.17 -26.40
C THR A 780 -12.81 11.10 -25.75
N HIS A 781 -13.29 10.78 -24.54
CA HIS A 781 -14.26 11.63 -23.84
C HIS A 781 -13.64 12.98 -23.44
N GLU A 782 -12.37 13.01 -23.06
CA GLU A 782 -11.61 14.23 -22.78
C GLU A 782 -11.53 15.12 -24.02
N ALA A 783 -11.20 14.53 -25.17
CA ALA A 783 -11.16 15.24 -26.46
C ALA A 783 -12.53 15.79 -26.85
N ILE A 784 -13.58 14.98 -26.73
CA ILE A 784 -14.97 15.37 -27.03
C ILE A 784 -15.39 16.56 -26.14
N ALA A 785 -15.10 16.49 -24.84
CA ALA A 785 -15.51 17.53 -23.90
C ALA A 785 -14.89 18.91 -24.18
N THR A 786 -13.78 18.98 -24.94
CA THR A 786 -13.22 20.26 -25.39
C THR A 786 -14.10 21.01 -26.39
N GLY A 787 -15.06 20.34 -27.03
CA GLY A 787 -15.91 20.88 -28.10
C GLY A 787 -15.22 20.99 -29.47
N LEU A 788 -13.99 20.46 -29.62
CA LEU A 788 -13.30 20.40 -30.90
C LEU A 788 -13.67 19.13 -31.68
N PRO A 789 -13.64 19.16 -33.02
CA PRO A 789 -13.95 17.98 -33.83
C PRO A 789 -12.94 16.84 -33.56
N VAL A 790 -13.46 15.62 -33.37
CA VAL A 790 -12.69 14.43 -33.02
C VAL A 790 -12.81 13.38 -34.11
N TRP A 791 -11.68 12.82 -34.55
CA TRP A 791 -11.67 11.68 -35.46
C TRP A 791 -11.08 10.45 -34.79
N CYS A 792 -11.66 9.29 -35.07
CA CYS A 792 -11.15 7.99 -34.62
C CYS A 792 -11.40 6.90 -35.65
N PHE A 793 -10.78 5.74 -35.47
CA PHE A 793 -11.15 4.55 -36.24
C PHE A 793 -12.49 3.98 -35.77
N ASP A 794 -13.24 3.38 -36.69
CA ASP A 794 -14.56 2.77 -36.46
C ASP A 794 -14.42 1.43 -35.71
N LEU A 795 -13.97 1.52 -34.46
CA LEU A 795 -13.73 0.41 -33.55
C LEU A 795 -14.16 0.78 -32.14
N GLY A 796 -14.74 -0.19 -31.41
CA GLY A 796 -14.92 -0.12 -29.96
C GLY A 796 -15.77 1.05 -29.46
N ALA A 797 -15.61 1.34 -28.17
CA ALA A 797 -16.30 2.42 -27.49
C ALA A 797 -15.90 3.81 -28.02
N GLN A 798 -14.67 3.97 -28.52
CA GLN A 798 -14.22 5.26 -29.03
C GLN A 798 -15.02 5.69 -30.27
N ALA A 799 -15.36 4.76 -31.17
CA ALA A 799 -16.16 5.05 -32.35
C ALA A 799 -17.58 5.44 -31.98
N GLN A 800 -18.20 4.72 -31.04
CA GLN A 800 -19.55 5.03 -30.57
C GLN A 800 -19.62 6.42 -29.92
N ALA A 801 -18.62 6.78 -29.10
CA ALA A 801 -18.57 8.09 -28.47
C ALA A 801 -18.39 9.23 -29.50
N VAL A 802 -17.55 9.04 -30.51
CA VAL A 802 -17.33 10.04 -31.58
C VAL A 802 -18.52 10.14 -32.52
N ALA A 803 -19.14 9.02 -32.89
CA ALA A 803 -20.32 8.99 -33.78
C ALA A 803 -21.54 9.67 -33.16
N ALA A 804 -21.60 9.80 -31.83
CA ALA A 804 -22.64 10.55 -31.13
C ALA A 804 -22.44 12.08 -31.14
N GLN A 805 -21.32 12.59 -31.68
CA GLN A 805 -21.03 14.02 -31.77
C GLN A 805 -21.45 14.61 -33.12
N GLU A 806 -21.84 15.88 -33.13
CA GLU A 806 -22.14 16.61 -34.37
C GLU A 806 -20.87 16.94 -35.18
N GLN A 807 -19.71 17.05 -34.53
CA GLN A 807 -18.45 17.47 -35.15
C GLN A 807 -17.37 16.39 -35.05
N GLY A 808 -16.75 16.07 -36.19
CA GLY A 808 -15.73 15.02 -36.29
C GLY A 808 -16.20 13.86 -37.17
N GLY A 809 -15.65 12.66 -36.96
CA GLY A 809 -16.08 11.48 -37.71
C GLY A 809 -15.35 10.18 -37.40
N VAL A 810 -16.02 9.06 -37.66
CA VAL A 810 -15.45 7.71 -37.58
C VAL A 810 -14.90 7.28 -38.92
N ILE A 811 -13.73 6.65 -38.91
CA ILE A 811 -12.99 6.28 -40.13
C ILE A 811 -12.89 4.76 -40.20
N PRO A 812 -13.37 4.12 -41.28
CA PRO A 812 -13.24 2.68 -41.46
C PRO A 812 -11.77 2.24 -41.43
N LEU A 813 -11.47 1.22 -40.64
CA LEU A 813 -10.15 0.59 -40.59
C LEU A 813 -10.15 -0.66 -41.46
N GLY A 814 -9.33 -0.67 -42.52
CA GLY A 814 -9.15 -1.84 -43.38
C GLY A 814 -8.18 -2.88 -42.78
N PRO A 815 -8.08 -4.09 -43.37
CA PRO A 815 -7.23 -5.18 -42.88
C PRO A 815 -5.72 -4.96 -43.12
N GLY A 816 -5.32 -3.84 -43.74
CA GLY A 816 -3.93 -3.51 -44.10
C GLY A 816 -3.36 -2.35 -43.27
N PRO A 817 -2.13 -1.90 -43.59
CA PRO A 817 -1.55 -0.71 -42.98
C PRO A 817 -2.48 0.50 -43.14
N VAL A 818 -2.56 1.32 -42.10
CA VAL A 818 -3.38 2.55 -42.14
C VAL A 818 -2.86 3.48 -43.25
N ASP A 819 -3.75 3.83 -44.17
CA ASP A 819 -3.49 4.88 -45.14
C ASP A 819 -3.57 6.26 -44.45
N VAL A 820 -2.41 6.76 -44.03
CA VAL A 820 -2.29 8.05 -43.34
C VAL A 820 -2.65 9.25 -44.22
N ILE A 821 -2.65 9.08 -45.55
CA ILE A 821 -3.03 10.14 -46.50
C ILE A 821 -4.55 10.26 -46.50
N LYS A 822 -5.25 9.14 -46.71
CA LYS A 822 -6.71 9.09 -46.63
C LYS A 822 -7.23 9.55 -45.26
N LEU A 823 -6.56 9.13 -44.18
CA LEU A 823 -6.83 9.60 -42.82
C LEU A 823 -6.75 11.13 -42.73
N LEU A 824 -5.67 11.72 -43.24
CA LEU A 824 -5.49 13.17 -43.21
C LEU A 824 -6.52 13.90 -44.06
N ASP A 825 -6.83 13.38 -45.26
CA ASP A 825 -7.81 13.99 -46.17
C ASP A 825 -9.18 14.08 -45.50
N LEU A 826 -9.64 12.99 -44.87
CA LEU A 826 -10.90 12.96 -44.11
C LEU A 826 -10.90 13.94 -42.93
N MET A 827 -9.76 14.08 -42.24
CA MET A 827 -9.63 15.02 -41.13
C MET A 827 -9.58 16.48 -41.57
N LEU A 828 -9.14 16.77 -42.79
CA LEU A 828 -9.01 18.13 -43.32
C LEU A 828 -10.20 18.58 -44.17
N GLN A 829 -11.07 17.67 -44.59
CA GLN A 829 -12.36 18.00 -45.21
C GLN A 829 -13.18 18.89 -44.26
N SER A 830 -13.76 19.96 -44.80
CA SER A 830 -14.49 20.95 -43.99
C SER A 830 -15.86 20.41 -43.62
N ALA A 831 -16.34 20.74 -42.41
CA ALA A 831 -17.67 20.38 -41.90
C ALA A 831 -18.86 20.98 -42.69
N GLN A 832 -18.65 21.56 -43.88
CA GLN A 832 -19.71 22.20 -44.69
C GLN A 832 -20.46 21.26 -45.67
N GLU A 833 -20.13 19.97 -45.76
CA GLU A 833 -20.79 19.06 -46.71
C GLU A 833 -21.85 18.11 -46.09
N HIS A 834 -22.16 18.26 -44.79
CA HIS A 834 -23.20 17.49 -44.10
C HIS A 834 -24.23 18.38 -43.39
N ALA A 835 -24.73 19.41 -44.08
CA ALA A 835 -25.92 20.16 -43.71
C ALA A 835 -27.04 19.93 -44.74
#